data_AF-A0A163LFQ5-F1
#
_entry.id   AF-A0A163LFQ5-F1
#
_cell.length_a   1.000
_cell.length_b   1.000
_cell.length_c   1.000
_cell.angle_alpha   90.00
_cell.angle_beta   90.00
_cell.angle_gamma   90.00
#
_symmetry.space_group_name_H-M   'P 1'
#
loop_
_entity.id
_entity.type
_entity.pdbx_description
1 polymer ?
#
loop_
_entity_poly.entity_id
_entity_poly.type
_entity_poly.pdbx_seq_one_letter_code
_entity_poly.pdbx_strand_id
1 'polypeptide(L)'
;MYDHKAASTASHAWSPTSWKEKPVAQPIDYENPEHLSEVITRLEGLPDLVPKHEINQLSLLMLFAARGQLFFIQGGDCAEAFSEIRPDIIRSKQDLLIAQADILSERLGMPTVPIGRIAGQYSKPRSSCYETLSCGTVVHAFRGDNINGSDKISRSPDPERLSMGYHFSAATLSVLRASRNHNETAINAAIRPSSGVFTSHEALHLPFESSMTRDGYNTSAHMLWIGERTRQLSGAHVEYMRGVRNPIGVKVGPSVDPNEIVELLDKLNPRKMIGKNAIITRLGSNNVGSKLPALIKAVQAAGHLPVWLCDPCHGNTHATPSKVKTRFLEDMLDELKATFTVHSEQGSAFGGIHLEETGEDDITECIERFRVSLDTAEFPRYRTLCDPRLSRGQGVDIVRSYANFVRTYSGRGITPTSVISSTAMREFNLFLQSSDQHQELYQKLSQELEKPTLEQVESWELVANPVYELVETMRNRDGMITDEQIKTAKSKMRLVKTHNYKLQLVKGKSGFDADMNSVPVSILNDMIDQWQAGNSDAVDANLERLLDQPRTKEPTKDVLKSLETRIAPANSARLEATADPKRSEAILHPKTPIASDVPIIPEMAGSGTSTRSISKPSIPSRDVIEKDLLDMDIDSISLDIDRIKSFIYDTRETEFGTLVATRASLSENPRFYRFIVNAGVGEEK
;
A
#
# COMPACT_ATOMS: atom_id res chain seq x y z
N MET A 1 11.34 -28.07 50.63
CA MET A 1 10.86 -28.44 49.28
C MET A 1 9.67 -27.55 48.96
N TYR A 2 9.76 -26.72 47.93
CA TYR A 2 8.60 -26.08 47.31
C TYR A 2 8.77 -26.26 45.80
N ASP A 3 7.79 -26.92 45.18
CA ASP A 3 7.89 -27.45 43.83
C ASP A 3 7.45 -26.40 42.81
N HIS A 4 8.42 -25.72 42.18
CA HIS A 4 8.18 -24.79 41.09
C HIS A 4 7.80 -25.55 39.81
N LYS A 5 6.57 -26.07 39.76
CA LYS A 5 5.93 -26.50 38.52
C LYS A 5 5.65 -25.28 37.66
N ALA A 6 6.64 -24.89 36.87
CA ALA A 6 6.47 -23.98 35.75
C ALA A 6 5.39 -24.55 34.83
N ALA A 7 4.23 -23.88 34.77
CA ALA A 7 3.16 -24.24 33.85
C ALA A 7 3.64 -23.97 32.43
N SER A 8 4.08 -25.02 31.73
CA SER A 8 4.43 -24.95 30.31
C SER A 8 3.16 -24.70 29.50
N THR A 9 2.84 -23.42 29.28
CA THR A 9 1.72 -22.99 28.44
C THR A 9 2.09 -23.27 26.99
N ALA A 10 1.76 -24.47 26.51
CA ALA A 10 1.91 -24.85 25.11
C ALA A 10 1.10 -23.89 24.23
N SER A 11 1.79 -22.95 23.58
CA SER A 11 1.20 -21.99 22.66
C SER A 11 0.51 -22.76 21.53
N HIS A 12 -0.82 -22.66 21.45
CA HIS A 12 -1.57 -23.35 20.40
C HIS A 12 -1.07 -22.88 19.02
N ALA A 13 -0.81 -23.85 18.15
CA ALA A 13 -0.35 -23.59 16.80
C ALA A 13 -1.37 -22.69 16.08
N TRP A 14 -0.89 -21.63 15.44
CA TRP A 14 -1.80 -20.75 14.70
C TRP A 14 -2.31 -21.46 13.45
N SER A 15 -3.59 -21.23 13.14
CA SER A 15 -4.20 -21.56 11.86
C SER A 15 -5.14 -20.42 11.45
N PRO A 16 -5.55 -20.33 10.17
CA PRO A 16 -6.57 -19.38 9.73
C PRO A 16 -7.90 -19.48 10.49
N THR A 17 -8.17 -20.60 11.16
CA THR A 17 -9.40 -20.86 11.93
C THR A 17 -9.22 -20.83 13.45
N SER A 18 -7.98 -20.69 13.97
CA SER A 18 -7.69 -20.68 15.43
C SER A 18 -8.39 -19.56 16.22
N TRP A 19 -8.86 -18.52 15.53
CA TRP A 19 -9.71 -17.47 16.09
C TRP A 19 -11.06 -17.98 16.59
N LYS A 20 -11.59 -19.09 16.05
CA LYS A 20 -12.88 -19.69 16.44
C LYS A 20 -12.91 -20.15 17.89
N GLU A 21 -11.75 -20.36 18.51
CA GLU A 21 -11.59 -20.71 19.93
C GLU A 21 -11.66 -19.48 20.88
N LYS A 22 -11.76 -18.26 20.36
CA LYS A 22 -11.60 -17.02 21.15
C LYS A 22 -12.86 -16.14 21.12
N PRO A 23 -13.08 -15.26 22.11
CA PRO A 23 -14.22 -14.35 22.11
C PRO A 23 -14.24 -13.41 20.91
N VAL A 24 -15.39 -13.33 20.22
CA VAL A 24 -15.63 -12.41 19.10
C VAL A 24 -16.38 -11.17 19.63
N ALA A 25 -15.79 -9.98 19.51
CA ALA A 25 -16.37 -8.74 20.08
C ALA A 25 -17.45 -8.06 19.19
N GLN A 26 -17.59 -8.50 17.95
CA GLN A 26 -18.61 -8.05 17.00
C GLN A 26 -19.29 -9.27 16.34
N PRO A 27 -19.94 -10.15 17.12
CA PRO A 27 -20.55 -11.37 16.58
C PRO A 27 -21.66 -11.01 15.59
N ILE A 28 -21.80 -11.83 14.55
CA ILE A 28 -22.87 -11.75 13.56
C ILE A 28 -23.69 -13.02 13.73
N ASP A 29 -24.98 -12.85 13.99
CA ASP A 29 -25.92 -13.95 14.15
C ASP A 29 -26.54 -14.26 12.79
N TYR A 30 -26.44 -15.51 12.35
CA TYR A 30 -26.90 -15.96 11.03
C TYR A 30 -27.95 -17.05 11.22
N GLU A 31 -29.15 -16.83 10.68
CA GLU A 31 -30.32 -17.70 10.88
C GLU A 31 -30.07 -19.15 10.45
N ASN A 32 -29.17 -19.38 9.48
CA ASN A 32 -28.67 -20.70 9.10
C ASN A 32 -27.12 -20.74 9.10
N PRO A 33 -26.50 -21.32 10.16
CA PRO A 33 -25.05 -21.50 10.24
C PRO A 33 -24.47 -22.53 9.25
N GLU A 34 -25.25 -23.50 8.79
CA GLU A 34 -24.81 -24.49 7.79
C GLU A 34 -24.62 -23.80 6.44
N HIS A 35 -25.56 -22.95 6.04
CA HIS A 35 -25.47 -22.14 4.81
C HIS A 35 -24.29 -21.15 4.84
N LEU A 36 -23.95 -20.59 6.01
CA LEU A 36 -22.69 -19.85 6.15
C LEU A 36 -21.48 -20.75 5.85
N SER A 37 -21.46 -21.99 6.33
CA SER A 37 -20.38 -22.94 6.03
C SER A 37 -20.30 -23.30 4.55
N GLU A 38 -21.43 -23.40 3.84
CA GLU A 38 -21.46 -23.59 2.38
C GLU A 38 -20.79 -22.42 1.64
N VAL A 39 -21.14 -21.18 2.00
CA VAL A 39 -20.56 -19.98 1.38
C VAL A 39 -19.07 -19.85 1.71
N ILE A 40 -18.65 -20.14 2.93
CA ILE A 40 -17.23 -20.17 3.32
C ILE A 40 -16.45 -21.23 2.52
N THR A 41 -16.99 -22.43 2.37
CA THR A 41 -16.39 -23.51 1.54
C THR A 41 -16.27 -23.08 0.08
N ARG A 42 -17.25 -22.31 -0.44
CA ARG A 42 -17.22 -21.76 -1.79
C ARG A 42 -16.12 -20.72 -1.95
N LEU A 43 -16.00 -19.77 -1.03
CA LEU A 43 -14.96 -18.74 -1.00
C LEU A 43 -13.55 -19.33 -0.88
N GLU A 44 -13.37 -20.38 -0.07
CA GLU A 44 -12.11 -21.12 0.06
C GLU A 44 -11.60 -21.64 -1.29
N GLY A 45 -12.48 -21.95 -2.24
CA GLY A 45 -12.16 -22.39 -3.61
C GLY A 45 -11.94 -21.28 -4.65
N LEU A 46 -12.12 -20.00 -4.32
CA LEU A 46 -11.99 -18.89 -5.28
C LEU A 46 -10.54 -18.38 -5.43
N PRO A 47 -10.18 -17.76 -6.57
CA PRO A 47 -8.86 -17.15 -6.77
C PRO A 47 -8.47 -16.10 -5.71
N ASP A 48 -7.16 -15.87 -5.58
CA ASP A 48 -6.61 -14.77 -4.78
C ASP A 48 -6.97 -13.41 -5.43
N LEU A 49 -7.53 -12.47 -4.65
CA LEU A 49 -7.86 -11.12 -5.14
C LEU A 49 -6.58 -10.29 -5.36
N VAL A 50 -5.64 -10.39 -4.42
CA VAL A 50 -4.31 -9.76 -4.49
C VAL A 50 -3.19 -10.83 -4.45
N PRO A 51 -2.15 -10.72 -5.30
CA PRO A 51 -1.05 -11.67 -5.34
C PRO A 51 -0.08 -11.47 -4.17
N LYS A 52 0.49 -12.58 -3.69
CA LYS A 52 1.38 -12.62 -2.52
C LYS A 52 2.65 -11.75 -2.67
N HIS A 53 3.11 -11.47 -3.89
CA HIS A 53 4.25 -10.59 -4.13
C HIS A 53 3.93 -9.10 -3.89
N GLU A 54 2.72 -8.63 -4.21
CA GLU A 54 2.31 -7.23 -3.92
C GLU A 54 2.13 -7.03 -2.40
N ILE A 55 1.75 -8.06 -1.65
CA ILE A 55 1.76 -8.06 -0.17
C ILE A 55 3.19 -7.93 0.37
N ASN A 56 4.16 -8.64 -0.23
CA ASN A 56 5.57 -8.56 0.16
C ASN A 56 6.20 -7.20 -0.23
N GLN A 57 5.85 -6.65 -1.39
CA GLN A 57 6.21 -5.29 -1.81
C GLN A 57 5.73 -4.26 -0.76
N LEU A 58 4.45 -4.30 -0.38
CA LEU A 58 3.92 -3.39 0.65
C LEU A 58 4.59 -3.60 2.01
N SER A 59 4.94 -4.84 2.38
CA SER A 59 5.67 -5.14 3.62
C SER A 59 7.05 -4.47 3.66
N LEU A 60 7.75 -4.40 2.52
CA LEU A 60 9.02 -3.69 2.39
C LEU A 60 8.83 -2.16 2.42
N LEU A 61 7.80 -1.62 1.76
CA LEU A 61 7.46 -0.19 1.79
C LEU A 61 7.08 0.26 3.22
N MET A 62 6.41 -0.59 4.00
CA MET A 62 6.10 -0.34 5.41
C MET A 62 7.37 -0.30 6.29
N LEU A 63 8.39 -1.10 5.99
CA LEU A 63 9.70 -1.01 6.65
C LEU A 63 10.38 0.35 6.39
N PHE A 64 10.33 0.84 5.14
CA PHE A 64 10.85 2.17 4.81
C PHE A 64 10.09 3.27 5.57
N ALA A 65 8.76 3.20 5.61
CA ALA A 65 7.93 4.17 6.34
C ALA A 65 8.11 4.13 7.87
N ALA A 66 8.36 2.97 8.46
CA ALA A 66 8.66 2.83 9.88
C ALA A 66 10.06 3.39 10.23
N ARG A 67 11.01 3.30 9.28
CA ARG A 67 12.28 4.05 9.30
C ARG A 67 12.10 5.53 8.88
N GLY A 68 10.87 5.95 8.59
CA GLY A 68 10.47 7.29 8.15
C GLY A 68 10.68 7.59 6.66
N GLN A 69 11.45 6.78 5.93
CA GLN A 69 12.02 7.07 4.61
C GLN A 69 10.99 7.10 3.46
N LEU A 70 9.72 6.88 3.78
CA LEU A 70 8.57 6.78 2.89
C LEU A 70 7.33 7.22 3.66
N PHE A 71 6.34 7.82 2.98
CA PHE A 71 5.07 8.24 3.59
C PHE A 71 3.89 7.43 3.01
N PHE A 72 2.80 7.32 3.75
CA PHE A 72 1.55 6.74 3.26
C PHE A 72 0.41 7.75 3.22
N ILE A 73 -0.42 7.67 2.19
CA ILE A 73 -1.80 8.16 2.23
C ILE A 73 -2.73 6.96 2.09
N GLN A 74 -3.43 6.64 3.19
CA GLN A 74 -4.49 5.66 3.21
C GLN A 74 -5.84 6.38 3.19
N GLY A 75 -6.76 6.01 2.30
CA GLY A 75 -8.00 6.77 2.12
C GLY A 75 -9.05 6.08 1.25
N GLY A 76 -10.29 6.54 1.32
CA GLY A 76 -11.47 5.92 0.70
C GLY A 76 -12.64 5.80 1.69
N ASP A 77 -13.65 4.98 1.38
CA ASP A 77 -14.91 5.03 2.11
C ASP A 77 -14.84 4.55 3.56
N CYS A 78 -15.77 5.05 4.38
CA CYS A 78 -16.02 4.49 5.70
C CYS A 78 -16.51 3.03 5.62
N ALA A 79 -17.48 2.78 4.75
CA ALA A 79 -17.80 1.45 4.23
C ALA A 79 -18.18 1.58 2.75
N GLU A 80 -17.65 0.69 1.91
CA GLU A 80 -18.07 0.57 0.52
C GLU A 80 -19.50 0.02 0.45
N ALA A 81 -20.29 0.47 -0.54
CA ALA A 81 -21.64 -0.02 -0.82
C ALA A 81 -21.68 -0.68 -2.20
N PHE A 82 -22.37 -1.82 -2.33
CA PHE A 82 -22.47 -2.57 -3.59
C PHE A 82 -23.09 -1.74 -4.72
N SER A 83 -23.98 -0.79 -4.39
CA SER A 83 -24.57 0.17 -5.35
C SER A 83 -23.59 1.24 -5.85
N GLU A 84 -22.47 1.46 -5.18
CA GLU A 84 -21.43 2.43 -5.57
C GLU A 84 -20.25 1.78 -6.34
N ILE A 85 -20.29 0.47 -6.56
CA ILE A 85 -19.26 -0.27 -7.32
C ILE A 85 -19.44 -0.03 -8.82
N ARG A 86 -19.06 1.18 -9.24
CA ARG A 86 -19.22 1.73 -10.60
C ARG A 86 -17.87 2.23 -11.13
N PRO A 87 -17.51 1.98 -12.41
CA PRO A 87 -16.17 2.29 -12.91
C PRO A 87 -15.74 3.76 -12.80
N ASP A 88 -16.68 4.71 -12.87
CA ASP A 88 -16.40 6.13 -12.68
C ASP A 88 -16.11 6.51 -11.22
N ILE A 89 -16.87 5.95 -10.26
CA ILE A 89 -16.63 6.15 -8.83
C ILE A 89 -15.28 5.53 -8.41
N ILE A 90 -14.99 4.32 -8.90
CA ILE A 90 -13.74 3.60 -8.61
C ILE A 90 -12.52 4.38 -9.12
N ARG A 91 -12.55 4.84 -10.38
CA ARG A 91 -11.49 5.68 -10.95
C ARG A 91 -11.35 6.99 -10.18
N SER A 92 -12.44 7.67 -9.85
CA SER A 92 -12.35 8.94 -9.12
C SER A 92 -11.68 8.77 -7.75
N LYS A 93 -11.95 7.67 -7.04
CA LYS A 93 -11.27 7.30 -5.77
C LYS A 93 -9.77 7.02 -5.99
N GLN A 94 -9.41 6.31 -7.06
CA GLN A 94 -8.02 6.05 -7.46
C GLN A 94 -7.26 7.34 -7.80
N ASP A 95 -7.85 8.21 -8.62
CA ASP A 95 -7.29 9.50 -9.03
C ASP A 95 -7.09 10.46 -7.85
N LEU A 96 -7.99 10.42 -6.85
CA LEU A 96 -7.88 11.22 -5.63
C LEU A 96 -6.65 10.78 -4.82
N LEU A 97 -6.54 9.49 -4.52
CA LEU A 97 -5.41 8.92 -3.77
C LEU A 97 -4.06 9.14 -4.46
N ILE A 98 -4.00 8.97 -5.78
CA ILE A 98 -2.79 9.24 -6.56
C ILE A 98 -2.44 10.73 -6.53
N ALA A 99 -3.42 11.63 -6.71
CA ALA A 99 -3.17 13.08 -6.63
C ALA A 99 -2.70 13.52 -5.23
N GLN A 100 -3.27 12.96 -4.16
CA GLN A 100 -2.81 13.21 -2.79
C GLN A 100 -1.39 12.67 -2.55
N ALA A 101 -1.08 11.47 -3.04
CA ALA A 101 0.26 10.89 -2.94
C ALA A 101 1.30 11.72 -3.72
N ASP A 102 0.98 12.20 -4.92
CA ASP A 102 1.86 13.06 -5.70
C ASP A 102 2.05 14.44 -5.02
N ILE A 103 0.98 15.05 -4.47
CA ILE A 103 1.05 16.30 -3.68
C ILE A 103 1.93 16.12 -2.44
N LEU A 104 1.75 15.04 -1.66
CA LEU A 104 2.57 14.75 -0.49
C LEU A 104 4.03 14.52 -0.90
N SER A 105 4.28 13.79 -1.98
CA SER A 105 5.64 13.50 -2.46
C SER A 105 6.38 14.77 -2.85
N GLU A 106 5.74 15.66 -3.62
CA GLU A 106 6.32 16.93 -4.05
C GLU A 106 6.58 17.89 -2.86
N ARG A 107 5.62 17.98 -1.92
CA ARG A 107 5.67 18.98 -0.83
C ARG A 107 6.47 18.54 0.39
N LEU A 108 6.60 17.24 0.64
CA LEU A 108 7.42 16.67 1.71
C LEU A 108 8.83 16.29 1.23
N GLY A 109 9.05 16.14 -0.09
CA GLY A 109 10.32 15.71 -0.67
C GLY A 109 10.62 14.22 -0.43
N MET A 110 9.59 13.39 -0.32
CA MET A 110 9.69 12.01 0.17
C MET A 110 8.67 11.11 -0.54
N PRO A 111 9.04 9.93 -1.06
CA PRO A 111 8.10 9.04 -1.78
C PRO A 111 6.84 8.75 -0.95
N THR A 112 5.66 8.98 -1.52
CA THR A 112 4.37 8.70 -0.85
C THR A 112 3.61 7.60 -1.58
N VAL A 113 3.15 6.60 -0.84
CA VAL A 113 2.43 5.43 -1.34
C VAL A 113 0.92 5.55 -1.06
N PRO A 114 0.06 5.41 -2.09
CA PRO A 114 -1.39 5.36 -1.92
C PRO A 114 -1.89 3.96 -1.52
N ILE A 115 -2.71 3.90 -0.47
CA ILE A 115 -3.42 2.69 -0.01
C ILE A 115 -4.92 2.98 0.03
N GLY A 116 -5.69 2.38 -0.87
CA GLY A 116 -7.14 2.50 -0.87
C GLY A 116 -7.82 1.72 0.26
N ARG A 117 -8.78 2.37 0.92
CA ARG A 117 -9.89 1.73 1.65
C ARG A 117 -10.93 1.29 0.62
N ILE A 118 -10.58 0.28 -0.17
CA ILE A 118 -11.24 -0.05 -1.44
C ILE A 118 -11.12 -1.54 -1.77
N ALA A 119 -12.10 -2.07 -2.50
CA ALA A 119 -12.20 -3.47 -2.90
C ALA A 119 -12.25 -4.47 -1.72
N GLY A 120 -12.93 -4.13 -0.62
CA GLY A 120 -13.12 -5.04 0.51
C GLY A 120 -13.74 -4.41 1.77
N GLN A 121 -13.88 -3.09 1.83
CA GLN A 121 -14.31 -2.34 3.01
C GLN A 121 -15.85 -2.36 3.19
N TYR A 122 -16.49 -3.50 2.92
CA TYR A 122 -17.93 -3.74 2.97
C TYR A 122 -18.46 -4.10 4.37
N SER A 123 -17.62 -4.06 5.41
CA SER A 123 -17.97 -4.48 6.78
C SER A 123 -17.68 -3.37 7.80
N LYS A 124 -18.61 -3.12 8.73
CA LYS A 124 -18.50 -2.05 9.72
C LYS A 124 -18.96 -2.46 11.14
N PRO A 125 -18.17 -2.20 12.20
CA PRO A 125 -18.59 -2.49 13.57
C PRO A 125 -19.62 -1.45 14.07
N ARG A 126 -20.56 -1.88 14.89
CA ARG A 126 -21.66 -1.04 15.44
C ARG A 126 -21.67 -1.09 16.96
N SER A 127 -22.07 0.03 17.59
CA SER A 127 -22.23 0.13 19.06
C SER A 127 -23.44 -0.66 19.61
N SER A 128 -24.30 -1.18 18.74
CA SER A 128 -25.45 -2.02 19.06
C SER A 128 -25.66 -3.02 17.91
N CYS A 129 -26.15 -4.22 18.21
CA CYS A 129 -26.56 -5.19 17.20
C CYS A 129 -27.87 -4.80 16.49
N TYR A 130 -28.70 -3.99 17.14
CA TYR A 130 -30.03 -3.59 16.67
C TYR A 130 -30.19 -2.06 16.66
N GLU A 131 -31.09 -1.57 15.82
CA GLU A 131 -31.51 -0.17 15.77
C GLU A 131 -33.04 -0.07 15.67
N THR A 132 -33.62 0.95 16.30
CA THR A 132 -35.07 1.19 16.28
C THR A 132 -35.38 2.21 15.19
N LEU A 133 -36.21 1.82 14.23
CA LEU A 133 -36.68 2.69 13.16
C LEU A 133 -37.69 3.73 13.69
N SER A 134 -37.93 4.79 12.94
CA SER A 134 -38.88 5.87 13.31
C SER A 134 -40.33 5.39 13.51
N CYS A 135 -40.69 4.21 13.00
CA CYS A 135 -41.97 3.53 13.21
C CYS A 135 -42.01 2.63 14.46
N GLY A 136 -40.98 2.66 15.32
CA GLY A 136 -40.87 1.81 16.52
C GLY A 136 -40.38 0.39 16.28
N THR A 137 -40.34 -0.06 15.03
CA THR A 137 -39.82 -1.38 14.64
C THR A 137 -38.33 -1.51 14.98
N VAL A 138 -37.96 -2.53 15.74
CA VAL A 138 -36.55 -2.90 15.98
C VAL A 138 -36.09 -3.80 14.84
N VAL A 139 -34.94 -3.48 14.25
CA VAL A 139 -34.28 -4.26 13.19
C VAL A 139 -32.80 -4.46 13.53
N HIS A 140 -32.13 -5.42 12.88
CA HIS A 140 -30.68 -5.50 12.94
C HIS A 140 -30.06 -4.18 12.43
N ALA A 141 -29.00 -3.72 13.09
CA ALA A 141 -28.27 -2.54 12.68
C ALA A 141 -27.55 -2.79 11.34
N PHE A 142 -27.53 -1.81 10.44
CA PHE A 142 -26.70 -1.89 9.23
C PHE A 142 -25.22 -2.08 9.60
N ARG A 143 -24.58 -3.13 9.09
CA ARG A 143 -23.19 -3.50 9.38
C ARG A 143 -22.30 -3.52 8.13
N GLY A 144 -22.76 -2.91 7.05
CA GLY A 144 -22.08 -2.93 5.75
C GLY A 144 -22.57 -4.08 4.87
N ASP A 145 -22.44 -3.90 3.55
CA ASP A 145 -23.07 -4.75 2.55
C ASP A 145 -22.58 -6.21 2.55
N ASN A 146 -21.43 -6.55 3.17
CA ASN A 146 -21.03 -7.96 3.36
C ASN A 146 -21.89 -8.71 4.39
N ILE A 147 -22.74 -8.02 5.16
CA ILE A 147 -23.50 -8.59 6.28
C ILE A 147 -25.00 -8.46 6.03
N ASN A 148 -25.49 -7.24 5.85
CA ASN A 148 -26.89 -6.94 5.62
C ASN A 148 -27.05 -5.66 4.76
N GLY A 149 -28.21 -5.47 4.16
CA GLY A 149 -28.43 -4.35 3.26
C GLY A 149 -28.85 -3.05 3.94
N SER A 150 -28.77 -1.96 3.19
CA SER A 150 -28.97 -0.58 3.64
C SER A 150 -30.44 -0.17 3.80
N ASP A 151 -31.36 -0.87 3.15
CA ASP A 151 -32.80 -0.66 3.27
C ASP A 151 -33.41 -1.31 4.55
N LYS A 152 -34.73 -1.19 4.73
CA LYS A 152 -35.44 -1.63 5.93
C LYS A 152 -35.85 -3.11 5.92
N ILE A 153 -35.87 -3.77 4.77
CA ILE A 153 -36.33 -5.17 4.63
C ILE A 153 -35.17 -6.16 4.53
N SER A 154 -34.01 -5.77 4.00
CA SER A 154 -32.81 -6.62 3.88
C SER A 154 -31.90 -6.61 5.13
N ARG A 155 -32.48 -6.38 6.32
CA ARG A 155 -31.72 -6.20 7.57
C ARG A 155 -31.21 -7.48 8.23
N SER A 156 -31.85 -8.64 8.04
CA SER A 156 -31.30 -9.92 8.53
C SER A 156 -29.93 -10.19 7.90
N PRO A 157 -28.94 -10.71 8.67
CA PRO A 157 -27.66 -11.10 8.10
C PRO A 157 -27.78 -12.25 7.09
N ASP A 158 -27.22 -12.05 5.91
CA ASP A 158 -27.29 -12.99 4.77
C ASP A 158 -25.86 -13.48 4.41
N PRO A 159 -25.58 -14.80 4.44
CA PRO A 159 -24.26 -15.32 4.07
C PRO A 159 -23.86 -15.07 2.61
N GLU A 160 -24.80 -15.03 1.67
CA GLU A 160 -24.47 -14.90 0.23
C GLU A 160 -23.85 -13.54 -0.11
N ARG A 161 -24.09 -12.53 0.74
CA ARG A 161 -23.42 -11.23 0.68
C ARG A 161 -21.90 -11.33 0.77
N LEU A 162 -21.33 -12.40 1.32
CA LEU A 162 -19.88 -12.65 1.30
C LEU A 162 -19.37 -13.07 -0.08
N SER A 163 -20.14 -13.89 -0.82
CA SER A 163 -19.86 -14.20 -2.23
C SER A 163 -19.98 -12.94 -3.08
N MET A 164 -21.03 -12.14 -2.86
CA MET A 164 -21.21 -10.85 -3.53
C MET A 164 -20.02 -9.91 -3.27
N GLY A 165 -19.60 -9.79 -2.01
CA GLY A 165 -18.44 -9.00 -1.59
C GLY A 165 -17.16 -9.36 -2.33
N TYR A 166 -16.82 -10.66 -2.38
CA TYR A 166 -15.70 -11.15 -3.19
C TYR A 166 -15.81 -10.73 -4.67
N HIS A 167 -16.97 -10.90 -5.28
CA HIS A 167 -17.16 -10.56 -6.71
C HIS A 167 -17.09 -9.05 -6.96
N PHE A 168 -17.60 -8.21 -6.06
CA PHE A 168 -17.45 -6.76 -6.15
C PHE A 168 -15.99 -6.30 -5.88
N SER A 169 -15.25 -6.94 -4.98
CA SER A 169 -13.80 -6.75 -4.83
C SER A 169 -13.05 -7.08 -6.13
N ALA A 170 -13.34 -8.22 -6.75
CA ALA A 170 -12.72 -8.66 -8.00
C ALA A 170 -13.02 -7.70 -9.17
N ALA A 171 -14.26 -7.23 -9.28
CA ALA A 171 -14.66 -6.23 -10.27
C ALA A 171 -13.93 -4.89 -10.03
N THR A 172 -13.84 -4.45 -8.78
CA THR A 172 -13.15 -3.19 -8.40
C THR A 172 -11.66 -3.25 -8.71
N LEU A 173 -10.98 -4.32 -8.32
CA LEU A 173 -9.57 -4.55 -8.66
C LEU A 173 -9.32 -4.61 -10.16
N SER A 174 -10.26 -5.16 -10.93
CA SER A 174 -10.18 -5.20 -12.40
C SER A 174 -10.25 -3.79 -13.00
N VAL A 175 -11.13 -2.91 -12.49
CA VAL A 175 -11.18 -1.50 -12.91
C VAL A 175 -9.91 -0.75 -12.50
N LEU A 176 -9.40 -0.95 -11.28
CA LEU A 176 -8.17 -0.29 -10.80
C LEU A 176 -6.95 -0.67 -11.65
N ARG A 177 -6.77 -1.97 -11.94
CA ARG A 177 -5.70 -2.48 -12.82
C ARG A 177 -5.83 -1.94 -14.25
N ALA A 178 -7.04 -1.90 -14.81
CA ALA A 178 -7.30 -1.37 -16.15
C ALA A 178 -7.20 0.17 -16.25
N SER A 179 -7.18 0.89 -15.13
CA SER A 179 -7.13 2.36 -15.08
C SER A 179 -5.78 2.90 -14.62
N ARG A 180 -4.78 2.04 -14.35
CA ARG A 180 -3.43 2.49 -13.98
C ARG A 180 -2.80 3.27 -15.14
N ASN A 181 -2.31 4.48 -14.83
CA ASN A 181 -1.48 5.24 -15.75
C ASN A 181 -0.13 4.53 -15.99
N HIS A 182 0.24 4.28 -17.24
CA HIS A 182 1.56 3.73 -17.58
C HIS A 182 2.67 4.79 -17.65
N ASN A 183 2.32 6.07 -17.76
CA ASN A 183 3.26 7.20 -17.76
C ASN A 183 3.54 7.67 -16.31
N GLU A 184 4.09 6.77 -15.49
CA GLU A 184 4.57 7.06 -14.12
C GLU A 184 6.09 7.28 -14.10
N THR A 185 6.60 7.99 -13.09
CA THR A 185 8.05 8.05 -12.84
C THR A 185 8.55 6.68 -12.37
N ALA A 186 9.83 6.35 -12.57
CA ALA A 186 10.40 5.08 -12.12
C ALA A 186 10.20 4.83 -10.60
N ILE A 187 10.25 5.90 -9.80
CA ILE A 187 9.92 5.87 -8.36
C ILE A 187 8.47 5.44 -8.15
N ASN A 188 7.50 6.15 -8.76
CA ASN A 188 6.08 5.85 -8.62
C ASN A 188 5.76 4.44 -9.14
N ALA A 189 6.37 4.02 -10.24
CA ALA A 189 6.12 2.75 -10.88
C ALA A 189 6.50 1.53 -10.01
N ALA A 190 7.49 1.69 -9.11
CA ALA A 190 8.03 0.65 -8.24
C ALA A 190 7.46 0.66 -6.81
N ILE A 191 6.91 1.79 -6.35
CA ILE A 191 6.22 1.89 -5.04
C ILE A 191 4.70 1.69 -5.14
N ARG A 192 4.17 1.46 -6.33
CA ARG A 192 2.74 1.20 -6.60
C ARG A 192 2.56 -0.24 -7.12
N PRO A 193 1.45 -0.91 -6.82
CA PRO A 193 1.13 -2.23 -7.36
C PRO A 193 0.61 -2.13 -8.81
N SER A 194 0.31 -3.27 -9.43
CA SER A 194 -0.39 -3.40 -10.71
C SER A 194 -1.71 -2.60 -10.77
N SER A 195 -2.37 -2.42 -9.63
CA SER A 195 -3.60 -1.64 -9.46
C SER A 195 -3.37 -0.13 -9.23
N GLY A 196 -2.13 0.36 -9.25
CA GLY A 196 -1.77 1.77 -9.03
C GLY A 196 -1.90 2.25 -7.58
N VAL A 197 -2.81 1.66 -6.81
CA VAL A 197 -2.99 1.85 -5.36
C VAL A 197 -3.06 0.49 -4.68
N PHE A 198 -2.49 0.34 -3.49
CA PHE A 198 -2.71 -0.86 -2.68
C PHE A 198 -4.14 -0.89 -2.16
N THR A 199 -4.61 -2.04 -1.66
CA THR A 199 -5.97 -2.21 -1.12
C THR A 199 -5.96 -2.59 0.35
N SER A 200 -6.99 -2.18 1.09
CA SER A 200 -7.12 -2.42 2.52
C SER A 200 -8.54 -2.32 3.07
N HIS A 201 -8.84 -3.09 4.11
CA HIS A 201 -10.09 -3.05 4.86
C HIS A 201 -9.91 -3.45 6.34
N GLU A 202 -10.94 -3.21 7.15
CA GLU A 202 -11.01 -3.77 8.50
C GLU A 202 -11.28 -5.27 8.41
N ALA A 203 -10.43 -6.09 9.01
CA ALA A 203 -10.55 -7.56 9.03
C ALA A 203 -11.68 -8.03 9.97
N LEU A 204 -12.88 -7.46 9.83
CA LEU A 204 -13.98 -7.58 10.77
C LEU A 204 -14.68 -8.94 10.68
N HIS A 205 -14.90 -9.43 9.46
CA HIS A 205 -15.68 -10.65 9.19
C HIS A 205 -14.74 -11.87 9.11
N LEU A 206 -14.28 -12.33 10.28
CA LEU A 206 -13.26 -13.38 10.38
C LEU A 206 -13.56 -14.67 9.60
N PRO A 207 -14.82 -15.14 9.43
CA PRO A 207 -15.15 -16.18 8.45
C PRO A 207 -14.61 -15.88 7.05
N PHE A 208 -14.98 -14.74 6.45
CA PHE A 208 -14.51 -14.29 5.13
C PHE A 208 -12.98 -14.16 5.07
N GLU A 209 -12.38 -13.50 6.06
CA GLU A 209 -10.92 -13.34 6.12
C GLU A 209 -10.21 -14.70 6.17
N SER A 210 -10.74 -15.66 6.93
CA SER A 210 -10.17 -17.00 7.03
C SER A 210 -10.32 -17.82 5.74
N SER A 211 -11.43 -17.71 5.01
CA SER A 211 -11.58 -18.35 3.69
C SER A 211 -10.61 -17.79 2.64
N MET A 212 -10.26 -16.51 2.76
CA MET A 212 -9.29 -15.84 1.89
C MET A 212 -7.84 -15.96 2.39
N THR A 213 -7.51 -16.93 3.25
CA THR A 213 -6.15 -17.08 3.81
C THR A 213 -5.41 -18.30 3.26
N ARG A 214 -4.25 -18.10 2.62
CA ARG A 214 -3.42 -19.12 1.97
C ARG A 214 -1.94 -18.95 2.32
N ASP A 215 -1.29 -20.01 2.82
CA ASP A 215 0.11 -20.02 3.29
C ASP A 215 0.44 -18.97 4.38
N GLY A 216 -0.59 -18.51 5.08
CA GLY A 216 -0.53 -17.40 6.03
C GLY A 216 -0.70 -16.01 5.42
N TYR A 217 -0.77 -15.85 4.10
CA TYR A 217 -1.22 -14.58 3.50
C TYR A 217 -2.74 -14.54 3.47
N ASN A 218 -3.38 -13.46 3.94
CA ASN A 218 -4.74 -13.15 3.51
C ASN A 218 -4.65 -12.47 2.14
N THR A 219 -5.34 -13.03 1.15
CA THR A 219 -5.25 -12.62 -0.25
C THR A 219 -6.48 -11.82 -0.72
N SER A 220 -7.33 -11.37 0.21
CA SER A 220 -8.43 -10.45 -0.09
C SER A 220 -7.97 -8.99 -0.26
N ALA A 221 -6.98 -8.54 0.52
CA ALA A 221 -6.39 -7.21 0.43
C ALA A 221 -4.91 -7.20 0.81
N HIS A 222 -4.19 -6.13 0.42
CA HIS A 222 -2.76 -6.02 0.64
C HIS A 222 -2.41 -5.78 2.11
N MET A 223 -3.12 -4.85 2.75
CA MET A 223 -3.01 -4.52 4.17
C MET A 223 -4.38 -4.68 4.85
N LEU A 224 -4.40 -5.18 6.07
CA LEU A 224 -5.61 -5.29 6.89
C LEU A 224 -5.48 -4.44 8.14
N TRP A 225 -6.58 -4.05 8.80
CA TRP A 225 -6.51 -3.50 10.16
C TRP A 225 -7.49 -4.11 11.14
N ILE A 226 -7.15 -4.01 12.44
CA ILE A 226 -8.03 -4.30 13.57
C ILE A 226 -8.66 -3.00 14.06
N GLY A 227 -9.99 -2.98 14.20
CA GLY A 227 -10.74 -1.82 14.67
C GLY A 227 -10.67 -1.62 16.18
N GLU A 228 -10.98 -0.40 16.63
CA GLU A 228 -11.01 -0.03 18.07
C GLU A 228 -11.96 -0.94 18.88
N ARG A 229 -13.01 -1.48 18.25
CA ARG A 229 -14.01 -2.36 18.89
C ARG A 229 -13.64 -3.84 18.85
N THR A 230 -12.55 -4.22 18.18
CA THR A 230 -12.15 -5.62 17.92
C THR A 230 -10.72 -5.93 18.34
N ARG A 231 -9.95 -4.95 18.84
CA ARG A 231 -8.55 -5.09 19.27
C ARG A 231 -8.33 -5.68 20.68
N GLN A 232 -9.30 -6.41 21.24
CA GLN A 232 -9.15 -7.03 22.57
C GLN A 232 -8.02 -8.08 22.54
N LEU A 233 -7.05 -7.98 23.44
CA LEU A 233 -5.82 -8.79 23.44
C LEU A 233 -6.07 -10.31 23.39
N SER A 234 -7.09 -10.80 24.09
CA SER A 234 -7.52 -12.21 24.13
C SER A 234 -8.55 -12.59 23.05
N GLY A 235 -9.01 -11.63 22.24
CA GLY A 235 -10.10 -11.78 21.28
C GLY A 235 -9.70 -12.43 19.95
N ALA A 236 -10.73 -12.84 19.20
CA ALA A 236 -10.61 -13.56 17.94
C ALA A 236 -9.85 -12.80 16.85
N HIS A 237 -10.07 -11.48 16.70
CA HIS A 237 -9.39 -10.68 15.69
C HIS A 237 -7.88 -10.59 15.90
N VAL A 238 -7.44 -10.45 17.15
CA VAL A 238 -6.01 -10.44 17.51
C VAL A 238 -5.40 -11.84 17.38
N GLU A 239 -6.16 -12.90 17.63
CA GLU A 239 -5.74 -14.28 17.39
C GLU A 239 -5.58 -14.61 15.91
N TYR A 240 -6.52 -14.18 15.07
CA TYR A 240 -6.40 -14.32 13.61
C TYR A 240 -5.17 -13.55 13.09
N MET A 241 -5.05 -12.27 13.46
CA MET A 241 -4.05 -11.36 12.90
C MET A 241 -2.61 -11.62 13.38
N ARG A 242 -2.37 -12.39 14.45
CA ARG A 242 -1.00 -12.73 14.91
C ARG A 242 -0.23 -13.62 13.93
N GLY A 243 -0.92 -14.33 13.04
CA GLY A 243 -0.32 -15.27 12.10
C GLY A 243 -0.48 -14.92 10.62
N VAL A 244 -1.28 -13.89 10.27
CA VAL A 244 -1.30 -13.39 8.89
C VAL A 244 0.04 -12.73 8.54
N ARG A 245 0.54 -12.96 7.33
CA ARG A 245 1.83 -12.44 6.85
C ARG A 245 1.76 -10.96 6.49
N ASN A 246 0.61 -10.50 5.98
CA ASN A 246 0.32 -9.13 5.54
C ASN A 246 0.75 -8.05 6.55
N PRO A 247 1.05 -6.82 6.09
CA PRO A 247 1.08 -5.65 6.97
C PRO A 247 -0.25 -5.46 7.69
N ILE A 248 -0.19 -5.17 8.99
CA ILE A 248 -1.39 -5.11 9.86
C ILE A 248 -1.50 -3.80 10.64
N GLY A 249 -2.57 -3.06 10.39
CA GLY A 249 -2.94 -1.88 11.17
C GLY A 249 -3.67 -2.20 12.47
N VAL A 250 -3.53 -1.35 13.47
CA VAL A 250 -4.34 -1.35 14.70
C VAL A 250 -4.86 0.06 14.93
N LYS A 251 -6.19 0.24 14.97
CA LYS A 251 -6.83 1.52 15.35
C LYS A 251 -6.64 1.77 16.84
N VAL A 252 -6.30 3.00 17.24
CA VAL A 252 -6.01 3.36 18.64
C VAL A 252 -6.70 4.66 19.05
N GLY A 253 -7.69 4.56 19.94
CA GLY A 253 -8.41 5.69 20.55
C GLY A 253 -7.71 6.34 21.75
N PRO A 254 -8.21 7.52 22.22
CA PRO A 254 -7.58 8.33 23.28
C PRO A 254 -7.71 7.75 24.71
N SER A 255 -8.43 6.64 24.86
CA SER A 255 -8.71 5.95 26.12
C SER A 255 -7.80 4.74 26.37
N VAL A 256 -6.88 4.40 25.47
CA VAL A 256 -6.00 3.23 25.60
C VAL A 256 -4.93 3.42 26.68
N ASP A 257 -4.50 2.32 27.30
CA ASP A 257 -3.26 2.29 28.09
C ASP A 257 -2.05 2.06 27.15
N PRO A 258 -0.96 2.85 27.25
CA PRO A 258 0.26 2.58 26.48
C PRO A 258 0.83 1.16 26.66
N ASN A 259 0.62 0.52 27.81
CA ASN A 259 1.04 -0.86 28.07
C ASN A 259 0.19 -1.87 27.27
N GLU A 260 -1.12 -1.64 27.14
CA GLU A 260 -2.04 -2.47 26.33
C GLU A 260 -1.60 -2.49 24.86
N ILE A 261 -1.08 -1.37 24.34
CA ILE A 261 -0.50 -1.30 22.99
C ILE A 261 0.80 -2.11 22.89
N VAL A 262 1.66 -2.08 23.91
CA VAL A 262 2.89 -2.91 23.92
C VAL A 262 2.56 -4.39 23.94
N GLU A 263 1.66 -4.85 24.82
CA GLU A 263 1.22 -6.25 24.87
C GLU A 263 0.58 -6.71 23.56
N LEU A 264 -0.20 -5.83 22.91
CA LEU A 264 -0.82 -6.10 21.61
C LEU A 264 0.21 -6.21 20.49
N LEU A 265 1.25 -5.37 20.49
CA LEU A 265 2.37 -5.46 19.54
C LEU A 265 3.24 -6.69 19.78
N ASP A 266 3.56 -7.03 21.04
CA ASP A 266 4.30 -8.26 21.37
C ASP A 266 3.51 -9.52 20.94
N LYS A 267 2.17 -9.51 21.03
CA LYS A 267 1.33 -10.61 20.51
C LYS A 267 1.25 -10.66 18.98
N LEU A 268 1.11 -9.50 18.31
CA LEU A 268 0.94 -9.43 16.84
C LEU A 268 2.27 -9.50 16.06
N ASN A 269 3.39 -9.19 16.71
CA ASN A 269 4.73 -9.13 16.12
C ASN A 269 5.81 -9.52 17.16
N PRO A 270 5.80 -10.76 17.67
CA PRO A 270 6.76 -11.23 18.68
C PRO A 270 8.23 -11.24 18.20
N ARG A 271 8.47 -11.07 16.90
CA ARG A 271 9.82 -10.93 16.30
C ARG A 271 10.27 -9.48 16.13
N LYS A 272 9.42 -8.51 16.47
CA LYS A 272 9.66 -7.04 16.36
C LYS A 272 10.13 -6.62 14.96
N MET A 273 9.57 -7.26 13.92
CA MET A 273 9.87 -6.96 12.53
C MET A 273 9.45 -5.52 12.22
N ILE A 274 10.38 -4.73 11.70
CA ILE A 274 10.17 -3.30 11.39
C ILE A 274 9.03 -3.16 10.36
N GLY A 275 8.10 -2.23 10.61
CA GLY A 275 6.98 -1.93 9.70
C GLY A 275 5.88 -2.99 9.61
N LYS A 276 6.02 -4.18 10.24
CA LYS A 276 4.98 -5.23 10.25
C LYS A 276 3.63 -4.74 10.78
N ASN A 277 3.66 -3.84 11.77
CA ASN A 277 2.47 -3.18 12.31
C ASN A 277 2.41 -1.72 11.85
N ALA A 278 1.19 -1.23 11.62
CA ALA A 278 0.88 0.19 11.70
C ALA A 278 0.04 0.48 12.96
N ILE A 279 0.39 1.53 13.70
CA ILE A 279 -0.47 2.10 14.74
C ILE A 279 -1.25 3.24 14.09
N ILE A 280 -2.58 3.12 14.04
CA ILE A 280 -3.49 4.07 13.41
C ILE A 280 -4.18 4.89 14.52
N THR A 281 -3.55 6.00 14.90
CA THR A 281 -4.00 6.84 16.03
C THR A 281 -5.21 7.69 15.62
N ARG A 282 -6.27 7.65 16.42
CA ARG A 282 -7.54 8.39 16.23
C ARG A 282 -7.97 9.03 17.54
N LEU A 283 -7.17 9.98 17.99
CA LEU A 283 -7.20 10.51 19.35
C LEU A 283 -8.18 11.69 19.47
N GLY A 284 -8.38 12.44 18.40
CA GLY A 284 -9.06 13.74 18.40
C GLY A 284 -8.06 14.87 18.67
N SER A 285 -8.26 16.01 18.01
CA SER A 285 -7.39 17.21 18.10
C SER A 285 -7.20 17.69 19.55
N ASN A 286 -8.25 17.59 20.37
CA ASN A 286 -8.22 17.95 21.79
C ASN A 286 -7.38 17.00 22.67
N ASN A 287 -7.10 15.77 22.22
CA ASN A 287 -6.41 14.76 23.03
C ASN A 287 -4.98 14.47 22.58
N VAL A 288 -4.69 14.54 21.27
CA VAL A 288 -3.44 14.06 20.66
C VAL A 288 -2.19 14.53 21.39
N GLY A 289 -2.03 15.83 21.65
CA GLY A 289 -0.86 16.39 22.33
C GLY A 289 -0.64 15.86 23.76
N SER A 290 -1.69 15.39 24.43
CA SER A 290 -1.61 14.82 25.78
C SER A 290 -1.42 13.30 25.81
N LYS A 291 -1.85 12.59 24.75
CA LYS A 291 -1.91 11.13 24.70
C LYS A 291 -0.78 10.50 23.90
N LEU A 292 -0.51 11.06 22.71
CA LEU A 292 0.47 10.50 21.78
C LEU A 292 1.90 10.42 22.34
N PRO A 293 2.43 11.38 23.13
CA PRO A 293 3.78 11.28 23.69
C PRO A 293 4.00 10.06 24.61
N ALA A 294 2.96 9.61 25.32
CA ALA A 294 3.03 8.44 26.18
C ALA A 294 3.02 7.13 25.37
N LEU A 295 2.21 7.07 24.31
CA LEU A 295 2.16 5.93 23.39
C LEU A 295 3.50 5.72 22.67
N ILE A 296 4.08 6.79 22.12
CA ILE A 296 5.39 6.73 21.44
C ILE A 296 6.47 6.19 22.37
N LYS A 297 6.56 6.71 23.60
CA LYS A 297 7.58 6.29 24.58
C LYS A 297 7.44 4.83 24.98
N ALA A 298 6.22 4.34 25.20
CA ALA A 298 6.00 2.94 25.56
C ALA A 298 6.42 2.00 24.42
N VAL A 299 6.04 2.31 23.17
CA VAL A 299 6.39 1.53 21.97
C VAL A 299 7.90 1.54 21.70
N GLN A 300 8.55 2.71 21.83
CA GLN A 300 10.01 2.86 21.72
C GLN A 300 10.74 2.06 22.82
N ALA A 301 10.31 2.17 24.08
CA ALA A 301 10.91 1.45 25.21
C ALA A 301 10.74 -0.07 25.10
N ALA A 302 9.65 -0.53 24.48
CA ALA A 302 9.43 -1.93 24.14
C ALA A 302 10.25 -2.42 22.93
N GLY A 303 10.98 -1.54 22.24
CA GLY A 303 11.80 -1.89 21.08
C GLY A 303 10.99 -2.27 19.82
N HIS A 304 9.75 -1.79 19.69
CA HIS A 304 8.95 -1.95 18.47
C HIS A 304 9.13 -0.75 17.55
N LEU A 305 9.27 -0.99 16.24
CA LEU A 305 9.33 0.06 15.21
C LEU A 305 8.18 -0.10 14.20
N PRO A 306 6.95 0.31 14.56
CA PRO A 306 5.78 0.30 13.67
C PRO A 306 5.75 1.54 12.76
N VAL A 307 4.89 1.49 11.74
CA VAL A 307 4.47 2.70 11.01
C VAL A 307 3.45 3.46 11.86
N TRP A 308 3.63 4.77 12.07
CA TRP A 308 2.63 5.60 12.73
C TRP A 308 1.74 6.30 11.69
N LEU A 309 0.45 6.01 11.70
CA LEU A 309 -0.56 6.61 10.82
C LEU A 309 -1.57 7.42 11.64
N CYS A 310 -1.96 8.60 11.18
CA CYS A 310 -3.00 9.40 11.83
C CYS A 310 -4.35 9.23 11.14
N ASP A 311 -5.39 8.88 11.90
CA ASP A 311 -6.80 8.87 11.51
C ASP A 311 -7.52 10.06 12.17
N PRO A 312 -7.41 11.28 11.59
CA PRO A 312 -8.06 12.47 12.13
C PRO A 312 -9.59 12.41 12.04
N CYS A 313 -10.13 11.50 11.23
CA CYS A 313 -11.56 11.42 10.95
C CYS A 313 -12.34 10.85 12.15
N HIS A 314 -11.92 9.70 12.69
CA HIS A 314 -12.64 9.02 13.77
C HIS A 314 -12.41 9.63 15.16
N GLY A 315 -11.46 10.57 15.31
CA GLY A 315 -11.26 11.35 16.54
C GLY A 315 -12.24 12.54 16.66
N ASN A 316 -12.56 13.18 15.53
CA ASN A 316 -13.21 14.50 15.49
C ASN A 316 -14.63 14.48 14.91
N THR A 317 -15.39 13.42 15.21
CA THR A 317 -16.78 13.25 14.73
C THR A 317 -17.77 13.85 15.73
N HIS A 318 -18.51 14.87 15.29
CA HIS A 318 -19.53 15.61 16.04
C HIS A 318 -20.94 15.15 15.63
N ALA A 319 -21.95 15.57 16.38
CA ALA A 319 -23.36 15.38 16.03
C ALA A 319 -24.13 16.72 16.14
N THR A 320 -25.02 16.97 15.18
CA THR A 320 -25.94 18.12 15.21
C THR A 320 -27.07 17.90 16.22
N PRO A 321 -27.90 18.93 16.53
CA PRO A 321 -29.13 18.75 17.32
C PRO A 321 -30.10 17.71 16.71
N SER A 322 -30.10 17.59 15.38
CA SER A 322 -30.84 16.57 14.62
C SER A 322 -30.18 15.17 14.61
N LYS A 323 -29.06 15.00 15.34
CA LYS A 323 -28.25 13.77 15.46
C LYS A 323 -27.62 13.28 14.15
N VAL A 324 -27.54 14.14 13.13
CA VAL A 324 -26.71 13.88 11.94
C VAL A 324 -25.25 14.02 12.36
N LYS A 325 -24.40 13.08 11.92
CA LYS A 325 -22.97 13.14 12.19
C LYS A 325 -22.29 14.08 11.20
N THR A 326 -21.30 14.83 11.66
CA THR A 326 -20.40 15.58 10.77
C THR A 326 -19.00 15.69 11.39
N ARG A 327 -18.04 16.23 10.65
CA ARG A 327 -16.66 16.49 11.08
C ARG A 327 -16.28 17.89 10.64
N PHE A 328 -15.54 18.61 11.49
CA PHE A 328 -14.93 19.88 11.10
C PHE A 328 -13.61 19.63 10.39
N LEU A 329 -13.40 20.26 9.23
CA LEU A 329 -12.15 20.19 8.48
C LEU A 329 -10.97 20.72 9.32
N GLU A 330 -11.21 21.75 10.11
CA GLU A 330 -10.25 22.37 11.02
C GLU A 330 -9.76 21.37 12.08
N ASP A 331 -10.66 20.66 12.75
CA ASP A 331 -10.31 19.68 13.78
C ASP A 331 -9.46 18.54 13.22
N MET A 332 -9.83 18.06 12.01
CA MET A 332 -9.09 17.00 11.33
C MET A 332 -7.67 17.46 10.94
N LEU A 333 -7.54 18.68 10.43
CA LEU A 333 -6.26 19.27 10.08
C LEU A 333 -5.39 19.55 11.32
N ASP A 334 -5.98 19.97 12.44
CA ASP A 334 -5.25 20.27 13.67
C ASP A 334 -4.76 18.99 14.39
N GLU A 335 -5.49 17.87 14.32
CA GLU A 335 -4.95 16.58 14.77
C GLU A 335 -3.74 16.13 13.93
N LEU A 336 -3.74 16.36 12.61
CA LEU A 336 -2.60 16.07 11.75
C LEU A 336 -1.37 16.93 12.08
N LYS A 337 -1.56 18.25 12.27
CA LYS A 337 -0.49 19.17 12.68
C LYS A 337 0.13 18.75 14.01
N ALA A 338 -0.70 18.51 15.02
CA ALA A 338 -0.26 18.14 16.36
C ALA A 338 0.41 16.76 16.39
N THR A 339 -0.08 15.80 15.59
CA THR A 339 0.57 14.48 15.43
C THR A 339 1.99 14.62 14.88
N PHE A 340 2.18 15.40 13.81
CA PHE A 340 3.51 15.65 13.25
C PHE A 340 4.44 16.36 14.25
N THR A 341 3.96 17.40 14.94
CA THR A 341 4.75 18.11 15.96
C THR A 341 5.17 17.19 17.10
N VAL A 342 4.25 16.41 17.67
CA VAL A 342 4.58 15.44 18.73
C VAL A 342 5.59 14.39 18.25
N HIS A 343 5.44 13.87 17.02
CA HIS A 343 6.40 12.91 16.46
C HIS A 343 7.81 13.50 16.34
N SER A 344 7.92 14.75 15.87
CA SER A 344 9.18 15.51 15.82
C SER A 344 9.78 15.70 17.22
N GLU A 345 8.97 16.14 18.20
CA GLU A 345 9.40 16.35 19.59
C GLU A 345 9.83 15.05 20.31
N GLN A 346 9.23 13.90 19.98
CA GLN A 346 9.61 12.60 20.54
C GLN A 346 10.67 11.85 19.71
N GLY A 347 11.26 12.48 18.68
CA GLY A 347 12.31 11.89 17.85
C GLY A 347 11.85 10.61 17.12
N SER A 348 10.62 10.59 16.62
CA SER A 348 9.94 9.39 16.09
C SER A 348 9.30 9.66 14.72
N ALA A 349 9.36 8.69 13.81
CA ALA A 349 8.85 8.87 12.46
C ALA A 349 7.31 8.88 12.43
N PHE A 350 6.74 9.95 11.86
CA PHE A 350 5.34 9.97 11.43
C PHE A 350 5.25 9.42 10.00
N GLY A 351 4.59 8.28 9.82
CA GLY A 351 4.65 7.47 8.60
C GLY A 351 3.50 7.66 7.61
N GLY A 352 2.41 8.34 7.98
CA GLY A 352 1.31 8.58 7.03
C GLY A 352 -0.02 9.04 7.61
N ILE A 353 -0.99 9.19 6.71
CA ILE A 353 -2.35 9.70 6.99
C ILE A 353 -3.38 8.62 6.62
N HIS A 354 -4.48 8.55 7.36
CA HIS A 354 -5.60 7.64 7.16
C HIS A 354 -6.93 8.42 7.13
N LEU A 355 -7.46 8.73 5.94
CA LEU A 355 -8.70 9.50 5.75
C LEU A 355 -9.93 8.62 5.52
N GLU A 356 -11.12 9.21 5.70
CA GLU A 356 -12.37 8.71 5.15
C GLU A 356 -12.91 9.73 4.14
N GLU A 357 -12.95 9.36 2.86
CA GLU A 357 -13.17 10.28 1.74
C GLU A 357 -13.77 9.56 0.52
N THR A 358 -14.40 10.32 -0.38
CA THR A 358 -14.89 9.83 -1.67
C THR A 358 -14.29 10.62 -2.83
N GLY A 359 -14.22 10.00 -4.00
CA GLY A 359 -13.87 10.69 -5.25
C GLY A 359 -14.97 11.64 -5.77
N GLU A 360 -16.11 11.75 -5.08
CA GLU A 360 -17.18 12.70 -5.42
C GLU A 360 -16.89 14.09 -4.83
N ASP A 361 -16.90 15.14 -5.65
CA ASP A 361 -16.84 16.53 -5.18
C ASP A 361 -18.13 17.01 -4.52
N ASP A 362 -19.27 16.38 -4.84
CA ASP A 362 -20.61 16.96 -4.63
C ASP A 362 -21.31 16.52 -3.33
N ILE A 363 -20.69 15.70 -2.49
CA ILE A 363 -21.25 15.32 -1.19
C ILE A 363 -21.20 16.46 -0.16
N THR A 364 -22.12 16.42 0.81
CA THR A 364 -22.14 17.36 1.96
C THR A 364 -22.18 16.56 3.26
N GLU A 365 -21.02 16.05 3.68
CA GLU A 365 -20.90 15.17 4.87
C GLU A 365 -20.00 15.80 5.96
N CYS A 366 -18.88 16.44 5.57
CA CYS A 366 -18.02 17.24 6.45
C CYS A 366 -18.19 18.76 6.19
N ILE A 367 -17.96 19.58 7.22
CA ILE A 367 -18.20 21.05 7.21
C ILE A 367 -16.97 21.85 7.67
N GLU A 368 -16.95 23.14 7.36
CA GLU A 368 -15.93 24.09 7.82
C GLU A 368 -16.51 24.95 8.95
N ARG A 369 -15.85 24.92 10.11
CA ARG A 369 -16.23 25.63 11.35
C ARG A 369 -16.36 27.14 11.16
N PHE A 370 -15.60 27.72 10.24
CA PHE A 370 -15.68 29.15 9.91
C PHE A 370 -16.83 29.53 8.97
N ARG A 371 -17.49 28.55 8.32
CA ARG A 371 -18.63 28.80 7.41
C ARG A 371 -19.97 28.33 7.97
N VAL A 372 -20.00 27.24 8.74
CA VAL A 372 -21.24 26.57 9.17
C VAL A 372 -21.16 26.11 10.63
N SER A 373 -22.21 26.38 11.42
CA SER A 373 -22.36 25.89 12.80
C SER A 373 -23.11 24.55 12.85
N LEU A 374 -22.94 23.76 13.91
CA LEU A 374 -23.67 22.49 14.10
C LEU A 374 -25.20 22.66 14.18
N ASP A 375 -25.66 23.82 14.64
CA ASP A 375 -27.09 24.14 14.80
C ASP A 375 -27.73 24.59 13.48
N THR A 376 -26.92 25.05 12.53
CA THR A 376 -27.33 25.57 11.21
C THR A 376 -26.82 24.73 10.04
N ALA A 377 -26.35 23.51 10.30
CA ALA A 377 -25.76 22.65 9.27
C ALA A 377 -26.84 21.89 8.48
N GLU A 378 -26.95 22.22 7.19
CA GLU A 378 -27.76 21.46 6.23
C GLU A 378 -26.88 20.50 5.42
N PHE A 379 -27.38 19.29 5.19
CA PHE A 379 -26.64 18.23 4.49
C PHE A 379 -27.45 17.69 3.29
N PRO A 380 -27.74 18.51 2.26
CA PRO A 380 -28.62 18.13 1.15
C PRO A 380 -28.12 16.95 0.31
N ARG A 381 -26.82 16.60 0.42
CA ARG A 381 -26.17 15.48 -0.29
C ARG A 381 -25.32 14.63 0.67
N TYR A 382 -25.91 14.27 1.81
CA TYR A 382 -25.36 13.26 2.72
C TYR A 382 -25.65 11.86 2.16
N ARG A 383 -24.64 11.15 1.64
CA ARG A 383 -24.80 9.83 0.98
C ARG A 383 -24.36 8.65 1.85
N THR A 384 -23.34 8.84 2.69
CA THR A 384 -22.81 7.80 3.59
C THR A 384 -23.88 7.21 4.52
N LEU A 385 -23.90 5.88 4.60
CA LEU A 385 -24.71 5.12 5.54
C LEU A 385 -24.05 5.00 6.94
N CYS A 386 -22.88 5.62 7.13
CA CYS A 386 -21.87 5.14 8.06
C CYS A 386 -21.29 6.24 8.97
N ASP A 387 -20.23 6.92 8.50
CA ASP A 387 -19.61 8.10 9.11
C ASP A 387 -19.28 9.10 7.98
N PRO A 388 -19.26 10.42 8.25
CA PRO A 388 -19.16 11.49 7.25
C PRO A 388 -17.80 11.54 6.54
N ARG A 389 -17.80 11.39 5.21
CA ARG A 389 -16.59 11.43 4.38
C ARG A 389 -16.20 12.87 4.02
N LEU A 390 -14.91 13.08 3.73
CA LEU A 390 -14.46 14.24 2.96
C LEU A 390 -14.93 14.10 1.50
N SER A 391 -15.37 15.20 0.87
CA SER A 391 -15.49 15.24 -0.59
C SER A 391 -14.10 15.28 -1.25
N ARG A 392 -14.03 15.00 -2.56
CA ARG A 392 -12.76 15.00 -3.32
C ARG A 392 -11.95 16.29 -3.12
N GLY A 393 -12.59 17.45 -3.29
CA GLY A 393 -11.96 18.75 -2.99
C GLY A 393 -11.48 18.88 -1.54
N GLN A 394 -12.32 18.53 -0.57
CA GLN A 394 -11.96 18.59 0.86
C GLN A 394 -10.77 17.68 1.21
N GLY A 395 -10.70 16.47 0.64
CA GLY A 395 -9.59 15.53 0.82
C GLY A 395 -8.26 16.05 0.25
N VAL A 396 -8.31 16.72 -0.91
CA VAL A 396 -7.14 17.41 -1.48
C VAL A 396 -6.70 18.58 -0.60
N ASP A 397 -7.63 19.40 -0.10
CA ASP A 397 -7.29 20.60 0.69
C ASP A 397 -6.78 20.28 2.10
N ILE A 398 -7.26 19.22 2.75
CA ILE A 398 -6.68 18.71 4.01
C ILE A 398 -5.20 18.32 3.78
N VAL A 399 -4.94 17.50 2.75
CA VAL A 399 -3.59 17.02 2.42
C VAL A 399 -2.65 18.17 2.04
N ARG A 400 -3.12 19.09 1.19
CA ARG A 400 -2.39 20.29 0.77
C ARG A 400 -2.07 21.21 1.95
N SER A 401 -3.01 21.40 2.88
CA SER A 401 -2.85 22.26 4.06
C SER A 401 -1.87 21.66 5.06
N TYR A 402 -1.94 20.34 5.29
CA TYR A 402 -0.97 19.61 6.11
C TYR A 402 0.45 19.73 5.53
N ALA A 403 0.63 19.48 4.23
CA ALA A 403 1.95 19.51 3.61
C ALA A 403 2.57 20.93 3.60
N ASN A 404 1.75 21.97 3.42
CA ASN A 404 2.18 23.36 3.56
C ASN A 404 2.61 23.71 5.00
N PHE A 405 1.91 23.20 6.01
CA PHE A 405 2.30 23.33 7.41
C PHE A 405 3.66 22.67 7.68
N VAL A 406 3.86 21.42 7.24
CA VAL A 406 5.15 20.71 7.41
C VAL A 406 6.30 21.48 6.76
N ARG A 407 6.14 21.96 5.51
CA ARG A 407 7.19 22.76 4.84
C ARG A 407 7.54 24.03 5.61
N THR A 408 6.55 24.69 6.22
CA THR A 408 6.72 25.90 7.03
C THR A 408 7.37 25.61 8.38
N TYR A 409 7.11 24.45 8.97
CA TYR A 409 7.74 23.98 10.21
C TYR A 409 9.22 23.66 10.00
N SER A 410 9.54 22.86 8.96
CA SER A 410 10.92 22.54 8.57
C SER A 410 11.78 23.77 8.29
N GLY A 411 11.19 24.81 7.68
CA GLY A 411 11.85 26.08 7.39
C GLY A 411 12.29 26.89 8.63
N ARG A 412 11.91 26.47 9.85
CA ARG A 412 12.31 27.11 11.12
C ARG A 412 13.58 26.51 11.74
N GLY A 413 14.27 25.62 11.02
CA GLY A 413 15.47 24.94 11.52
C GLY A 413 15.16 23.77 12.46
N ILE A 414 13.89 23.50 12.76
CA ILE A 414 13.45 22.22 13.33
C ILE A 414 13.45 21.23 12.18
N THR A 415 14.51 20.45 12.04
CA THR A 415 14.56 19.39 11.04
C THR A 415 13.38 18.42 11.27
N PRO A 416 12.69 17.97 10.21
CA PRO A 416 12.02 16.68 10.24
C PRO A 416 12.97 15.64 10.84
N THR A 417 12.43 14.61 11.50
CA THR A 417 13.22 13.44 11.94
C THR A 417 14.24 13.05 10.90
N SER A 418 15.47 12.68 11.32
CA SER A 418 16.70 12.62 10.50
C SER A 418 16.70 11.61 9.35
N VAL A 419 15.80 11.82 8.40
CA VAL A 419 15.23 10.83 7.48
C VAL A 419 15.38 11.30 6.04
N ILE A 420 15.25 12.61 5.77
CA ILE A 420 15.76 13.21 4.52
C ILE A 420 17.28 13.39 4.64
N SER A 421 17.99 12.28 4.88
CA SER A 421 19.41 12.19 4.59
C SER A 421 19.58 11.83 3.11
N SER A 422 20.64 12.32 2.48
CA SER A 422 21.03 11.85 1.14
C SER A 422 21.26 10.33 1.14
N THR A 423 21.66 9.75 2.28
CA THR A 423 21.74 8.31 2.51
C THR A 423 20.40 7.61 2.35
N ALA A 424 19.30 8.11 2.93
CA ALA A 424 18.00 7.44 2.81
C ALA A 424 17.49 7.40 1.37
N MET A 425 17.55 8.52 0.64
CA MET A 425 17.24 8.54 -0.79
C MET A 425 18.23 7.70 -1.61
N ARG A 426 19.49 7.56 -1.18
CA ARG A 426 20.45 6.64 -1.82
C ARG A 426 20.08 5.19 -1.62
N GLU A 427 19.82 4.72 -0.39
CA GLU A 427 19.45 3.31 -0.15
C GLU A 427 18.13 2.97 -0.86
N PHE A 428 17.17 3.90 -0.87
CA PHE A 428 15.93 3.74 -1.61
C PHE A 428 16.15 3.73 -3.14
N ASN A 429 17.01 4.60 -3.68
CA ASN A 429 17.37 4.56 -5.11
C ASN A 429 18.20 3.30 -5.48
N LEU A 430 19.01 2.76 -4.58
CA LEU A 430 19.71 1.49 -4.76
C LEU A 430 18.70 0.33 -4.81
N PHE A 431 17.66 0.35 -3.96
CA PHE A 431 16.53 -0.58 -4.06
C PHE A 431 15.77 -0.42 -5.40
N LEU A 432 15.54 0.80 -5.88
CA LEU A 432 14.93 1.03 -7.20
C LEU A 432 15.80 0.58 -8.38
N GLN A 433 17.12 0.54 -8.20
CA GLN A 433 18.09 0.00 -9.16
C GLN A 433 18.28 -1.52 -9.01
N SER A 434 17.68 -2.13 -7.99
CA SER A 434 17.67 -3.57 -7.79
C SER A 434 16.64 -4.21 -8.73
N SER A 435 17.14 -4.84 -9.79
CA SER A 435 16.35 -5.52 -10.83
C SER A 435 15.45 -6.63 -10.29
N ASP A 436 14.52 -7.13 -11.10
CA ASP A 436 13.61 -8.24 -10.72
C ASP A 436 14.36 -9.46 -10.15
N GLN A 437 15.58 -9.74 -10.64
CA GLN A 437 16.47 -10.78 -10.12
C GLN A 437 16.84 -10.59 -8.65
N HIS A 438 16.91 -9.35 -8.14
CA HIS A 438 17.12 -9.07 -6.71
C HIS A 438 15.88 -9.40 -5.88
N GLN A 439 14.69 -9.03 -6.34
CA GLN A 439 13.45 -9.38 -5.63
C GLN A 439 13.25 -10.89 -5.61
N GLU A 440 13.56 -11.58 -6.71
CA GLU A 440 13.50 -13.04 -6.79
C GLU A 440 14.54 -13.71 -5.88
N LEU A 441 15.80 -13.25 -5.88
CA LEU A 441 16.87 -13.76 -5.01
C LEU A 441 16.60 -13.50 -3.53
N TYR A 442 16.13 -12.29 -3.18
CA TYR A 442 15.71 -11.95 -1.82
C TYR A 442 14.53 -12.81 -1.36
N GLN A 443 13.51 -13.01 -2.21
CA GLN A 443 12.37 -13.87 -1.88
C GLN A 443 12.77 -15.34 -1.74
N LYS A 444 13.68 -15.85 -2.57
CA LYS A 444 14.21 -17.22 -2.46
C LYS A 444 15.01 -17.42 -1.16
N LEU A 445 16.00 -16.57 -0.89
CA LEU A 445 16.81 -16.65 0.33
C LEU A 445 15.98 -16.46 1.62
N SER A 446 15.00 -15.56 1.60
CA SER A 446 14.08 -15.31 2.72
C SER A 446 13.09 -16.46 2.96
N GLN A 447 12.81 -17.29 1.93
CA GLN A 447 11.96 -18.48 2.05
C GLN A 447 12.74 -19.74 2.46
N GLU A 448 13.97 -19.94 2.00
CA GLU A 448 14.77 -21.11 2.38
C GLU A 448 15.35 -21.04 3.81
N LEU A 449 15.53 -19.85 4.36
CA LEU A 449 16.05 -19.64 5.72
C LEU A 449 14.95 -19.35 6.74
N GLU A 450 14.21 -20.39 7.17
CA GLU A 450 13.24 -20.24 8.26
C GLU A 450 13.91 -19.83 9.59
N LYS A 451 13.64 -18.59 10.03
CA LYS A 451 13.96 -17.99 11.35
C LYS A 451 15.41 -17.49 11.53
N PRO A 452 15.87 -16.49 10.74
CA PRO A 452 17.04 -15.68 11.13
C PRO A 452 16.74 -14.88 12.43
N THR A 453 17.77 -14.59 13.21
CA THR A 453 17.69 -13.65 14.34
C THR A 453 17.81 -12.19 13.86
N LEU A 454 17.44 -11.23 14.72
CA LEU A 454 17.47 -9.81 14.39
C LEU A 454 18.89 -9.33 13.99
N GLU A 455 19.93 -9.73 14.75
CA GLU A 455 21.34 -9.44 14.43
C GLU A 455 21.77 -10.02 13.08
N GLN A 456 21.20 -11.15 12.64
CA GLN A 456 21.47 -11.69 11.32
C GLN A 456 20.84 -10.81 10.24
N VAL A 457 19.57 -10.44 10.37
CA VAL A 457 18.87 -9.58 9.39
C VAL A 457 19.59 -8.24 9.24
N GLU A 458 19.83 -7.53 10.35
CA GLU A 458 20.53 -6.24 10.36
C GLU A 458 21.97 -6.35 9.82
N SER A 459 22.68 -7.45 10.12
CA SER A 459 24.03 -7.62 9.57
C SER A 459 24.06 -8.10 8.11
N TRP A 460 22.98 -8.67 7.58
CA TRP A 460 22.85 -9.02 6.16
C TRP A 460 22.51 -7.80 5.29
N GLU A 461 21.66 -6.87 5.78
CA GLU A 461 21.46 -5.55 5.13
C GLU A 461 22.80 -4.84 4.87
N LEU A 462 23.78 -5.01 5.76
CA LEU A 462 25.12 -4.40 5.67
C LEU A 462 26.10 -5.09 4.69
N VAL A 463 25.82 -6.29 4.18
CA VAL A 463 26.72 -7.00 3.23
C VAL A 463 26.08 -7.39 1.90
N ALA A 464 24.75 -7.36 1.77
CA ALA A 464 24.08 -7.64 0.50
C ALA A 464 24.61 -6.74 -0.64
N ASN A 465 24.63 -5.42 -0.44
CA ASN A 465 25.14 -4.46 -1.43
C ASN A 465 26.65 -4.68 -1.72
N PRO A 466 27.56 -4.78 -0.73
CA PRO A 466 28.96 -5.16 -0.98
C PRO A 466 29.20 -6.47 -1.74
N VAL A 467 28.37 -7.50 -1.56
CA VAL A 467 28.47 -8.77 -2.32
C VAL A 467 27.95 -8.59 -3.74
N TYR A 468 26.78 -7.97 -3.91
CA TYR A 468 26.21 -7.72 -5.25
C TYR A 468 27.10 -6.82 -6.09
N GLU A 469 27.54 -5.67 -5.56
CA GLU A 469 28.44 -4.77 -6.29
C GLU A 469 29.81 -5.41 -6.58
N LEU A 470 30.24 -6.41 -5.80
CA LEU A 470 31.44 -7.20 -6.10
C LEU A 470 31.18 -8.11 -7.30
N VAL A 471 30.06 -8.86 -7.29
CA VAL A 471 29.64 -9.72 -8.41
C VAL A 471 29.45 -8.93 -9.71
N GLU A 472 28.74 -7.80 -9.69
CA GLU A 472 28.56 -6.97 -10.89
C GLU A 472 29.86 -6.33 -11.39
N THR A 473 30.83 -6.03 -10.50
CA THR A 473 32.17 -5.57 -10.92
C THR A 473 32.94 -6.67 -11.67
N MET A 474 32.65 -7.94 -11.38
CA MET A 474 33.28 -9.09 -12.04
C MET A 474 32.52 -9.56 -13.29
N ARG A 475 31.20 -9.36 -13.34
CA ARG A 475 30.30 -9.73 -14.44
C ARG A 475 30.36 -8.76 -15.64
N ASN A 476 30.82 -7.53 -15.45
CA ASN A 476 30.83 -6.51 -16.50
C ASN A 476 32.18 -6.38 -17.24
N ARG A 477 32.26 -7.05 -18.41
CA ARG A 477 33.04 -6.74 -19.63
C ARG A 477 34.39 -7.43 -19.90
N ASP A 478 34.60 -7.66 -21.19
CA ASP A 478 35.82 -8.07 -21.89
C ASP A 478 36.92 -6.98 -21.90
N GLY A 479 37.54 -6.69 -20.76
CA GLY A 479 38.54 -5.61 -20.67
C GLY A 479 39.63 -5.81 -19.61
N MET A 480 40.80 -5.20 -19.84
CA MET A 480 41.90 -5.20 -18.87
C MET A 480 41.51 -4.39 -17.61
N ILE A 481 41.77 -4.98 -16.45
CA ILE A 481 41.31 -4.49 -15.14
C ILE A 481 42.24 -3.41 -14.59
N THR A 482 41.68 -2.43 -13.86
CA THR A 482 42.44 -1.38 -13.16
C THR A 482 42.69 -1.70 -11.68
N ASP A 483 43.80 -1.20 -11.14
CA ASP A 483 44.14 -1.32 -9.70
C ASP A 483 43.04 -0.77 -8.78
N GLU A 484 42.29 0.24 -9.22
CA GLU A 484 41.20 0.85 -8.45
C GLU A 484 39.99 -0.09 -8.30
N GLN A 485 39.67 -0.86 -9.35
CA GLN A 485 38.65 -1.91 -9.28
C GLN A 485 39.12 -3.05 -8.36
N ILE A 486 40.38 -3.48 -8.46
CA ILE A 486 40.97 -4.52 -7.58
C ILE A 486 40.95 -4.08 -6.11
N LYS A 487 41.31 -2.83 -5.82
CA LYS A 487 41.24 -2.19 -4.49
C LYS A 487 39.81 -2.14 -3.97
N THR A 488 38.83 -1.82 -4.83
CA THR A 488 37.41 -1.77 -4.50
C THR A 488 36.85 -3.16 -4.17
N ALA A 489 37.14 -4.17 -4.98
CA ALA A 489 36.77 -5.56 -4.74
C ALA A 489 37.35 -6.09 -3.41
N LYS A 490 38.64 -5.84 -3.15
CA LYS A 490 39.32 -6.23 -1.90
C LYS A 490 38.77 -5.48 -0.68
N SER A 491 38.26 -4.25 -0.84
CA SER A 491 37.55 -3.52 0.23
C SER A 491 36.19 -4.17 0.57
N LYS A 492 35.36 -4.45 -0.45
CA LYS A 492 34.07 -5.15 -0.29
C LYS A 492 34.24 -6.52 0.37
N MET A 493 35.22 -7.29 -0.10
CA MET A 493 35.61 -8.58 0.49
C MET A 493 36.00 -8.49 1.97
N ARG A 494 36.55 -7.36 2.43
CA ARG A 494 36.86 -7.14 3.85
C ARG A 494 35.60 -7.01 4.70
N LEU A 495 34.55 -6.35 4.21
CA LEU A 495 33.25 -6.26 4.88
C LEU A 495 32.60 -7.64 5.03
N VAL A 496 32.59 -8.44 3.97
CA VAL A 496 32.08 -9.83 3.97
C VAL A 496 32.82 -10.70 4.99
N LYS A 497 34.16 -10.63 5.01
CA LYS A 497 34.99 -11.34 6.01
C LYS A 497 34.71 -10.87 7.44
N THR A 498 34.47 -9.58 7.66
CA THR A 498 34.07 -9.05 8.98
C THR A 498 32.67 -9.51 9.41
N HIS A 499 31.72 -9.63 8.50
CA HIS A 499 30.38 -10.18 8.78
C HIS A 499 30.44 -11.66 9.17
N ASN A 500 31.11 -12.51 8.38
CA ASN A 500 31.27 -13.92 8.72
C ASN A 500 31.95 -14.12 10.09
N TYR A 501 32.95 -13.28 10.43
CA TYR A 501 33.60 -13.31 11.75
C TYR A 501 32.63 -12.92 12.88
N LYS A 502 31.77 -11.90 12.70
CA LYS A 502 30.70 -11.57 13.66
C LYS A 502 29.72 -12.73 13.84
N LEU A 503 29.28 -13.37 12.76
CA LEU A 503 28.40 -14.54 12.84
C LEU A 503 29.05 -15.70 13.62
N GLN A 504 30.35 -15.94 13.44
CA GLN A 504 31.10 -16.95 14.20
C GLN A 504 31.20 -16.61 15.69
N LEU A 505 31.37 -15.33 16.05
CA LEU A 505 31.35 -14.88 17.45
C LEU A 505 29.97 -15.09 18.11
N VAL A 506 28.87 -14.77 17.40
CA VAL A 506 27.50 -14.99 17.90
C VAL A 506 27.18 -16.48 18.06
N LYS A 507 27.68 -17.34 17.16
CA LYS A 507 27.55 -18.82 17.26
C LYS A 507 28.26 -19.43 18.48
N GLY A 508 29.13 -18.70 19.19
CA GLY A 508 29.97 -19.18 20.30
C GLY A 508 29.28 -19.71 21.57
N LYS A 509 27.98 -20.06 21.53
CA LYS A 509 27.20 -20.61 22.65
C LYS A 509 26.34 -21.84 22.30
N SER A 510 26.24 -22.25 21.04
CA SER A 510 25.46 -23.45 20.65
C SER A 510 26.09 -24.18 19.46
N GLY A 511 26.42 -25.46 19.66
CA GLY A 511 27.14 -26.29 18.69
C GLY A 511 26.28 -26.82 17.54
N PHE A 512 25.76 -25.93 16.70
CA PHE A 512 25.18 -26.27 15.39
C PHE A 512 26.18 -25.96 14.26
N ASP A 513 26.04 -26.66 13.13
CA ASP A 513 27.02 -26.69 12.03
C ASP A 513 27.52 -25.30 11.55
N ALA A 514 28.78 -25.28 11.13
CA ALA A 514 29.49 -24.06 10.77
C ALA A 514 28.86 -23.33 9.57
N ASP A 515 28.50 -24.07 8.51
CA ASP A 515 28.36 -23.50 7.17
C ASP A 515 26.99 -22.89 6.84
N MET A 516 25.90 -23.34 7.48
CA MET A 516 24.51 -23.09 7.01
C MET A 516 24.01 -21.63 7.09
N ASN A 517 24.85 -20.62 7.29
CA ASN A 517 24.42 -19.21 7.44
C ASN A 517 25.50 -18.16 7.12
N SER A 518 26.64 -18.53 6.49
CA SER A 518 27.75 -17.61 6.19
C SER A 518 27.96 -17.42 4.69
N VAL A 519 28.32 -16.21 4.25
CA VAL A 519 28.66 -15.95 2.84
C VAL A 519 29.86 -16.86 2.43
N PRO A 520 29.81 -17.59 1.29
CA PRO A 520 30.88 -18.51 0.88
C PRO A 520 32.13 -17.76 0.38
N VAL A 521 32.89 -17.21 1.33
CA VAL A 521 34.13 -16.44 1.11
C VAL A 521 35.19 -17.20 0.32
N SER A 522 35.21 -18.54 0.38
CA SER A 522 36.08 -19.37 -0.45
C SER A 522 35.79 -19.20 -1.94
N ILE A 523 34.51 -19.25 -2.34
CA ILE A 523 34.07 -19.02 -3.73
C ILE A 523 34.37 -17.58 -4.12
N LEU A 524 34.04 -16.59 -3.28
CA LEU A 524 34.27 -15.19 -3.62
C LEU A 524 35.77 -14.79 -3.67
N ASN A 525 36.67 -15.50 -2.97
CA ASN A 525 38.11 -15.33 -3.16
C ASN A 525 38.54 -15.91 -4.52
N ASP A 526 38.11 -17.14 -4.83
CA ASP A 526 38.40 -17.81 -6.11
C ASP A 526 37.90 -16.96 -7.29
N MET A 527 36.67 -16.42 -7.23
CA MET A 527 36.16 -15.43 -8.20
C MET A 527 37.10 -14.23 -8.34
N ILE A 528 37.54 -13.62 -7.23
CA ILE A 528 38.46 -12.48 -7.23
C ILE A 528 39.82 -12.85 -7.85
N ASP A 529 40.29 -14.08 -7.68
CA ASP A 529 41.59 -14.54 -8.18
C ASP A 529 41.51 -14.99 -9.65
N GLN A 530 40.44 -15.67 -10.10
CA GLN A 530 40.15 -15.91 -11.52
C GLN A 530 39.94 -14.59 -12.28
N TRP A 531 39.23 -13.63 -11.67
CA TRP A 531 39.02 -12.30 -12.23
C TRP A 531 40.35 -11.53 -12.38
N GLN A 532 41.22 -11.54 -11.36
CA GLN A 532 42.59 -11.00 -11.46
C GLN A 532 43.44 -11.70 -12.54
N ALA A 533 43.17 -12.98 -12.84
CA ALA A 533 43.81 -13.72 -13.93
C ALA A 533 43.19 -13.45 -15.32
N GLY A 534 42.12 -12.65 -15.42
CA GLY A 534 41.40 -12.37 -16.67
C GLY A 534 40.56 -13.54 -17.20
N ASN A 535 40.21 -14.50 -16.33
CA ASN A 535 39.57 -15.76 -16.69
C ASN A 535 38.04 -15.66 -16.53
N SER A 536 37.38 -14.97 -17.48
CA SER A 536 35.92 -14.74 -17.52
C SER A 536 35.11 -16.01 -17.25
N ASP A 537 35.42 -17.08 -17.98
CA ASP A 537 34.65 -18.31 -18.00
C ASP A 537 34.69 -19.01 -16.62
N ALA A 538 35.80 -18.87 -15.89
CA ALA A 538 35.93 -19.37 -14.52
C ALA A 538 35.41 -18.38 -13.45
N VAL A 539 35.18 -17.12 -13.79
CA VAL A 539 34.40 -16.19 -12.95
C VAL A 539 32.91 -16.53 -13.08
N ASP A 540 32.40 -16.74 -14.29
CA ASP A 540 31.00 -17.10 -14.53
C ASP A 540 30.67 -18.52 -14.02
N ALA A 541 31.53 -19.52 -14.25
CA ALA A 541 31.36 -20.84 -13.64
C ALA A 541 31.42 -20.79 -12.09
N ASN A 542 32.14 -19.81 -11.52
CA ASN A 542 32.11 -19.58 -10.07
C ASN A 542 30.88 -18.78 -9.61
N LEU A 543 30.29 -17.94 -10.45
CA LEU A 543 29.00 -17.29 -10.21
C LEU A 543 27.87 -18.32 -10.23
N GLU A 544 27.87 -19.23 -11.20
CA GLU A 544 26.98 -20.41 -11.19
C GLU A 544 27.19 -21.24 -9.92
N ARG A 545 28.45 -21.55 -9.54
CA ARG A 545 28.76 -22.25 -8.27
C ARG A 545 28.36 -21.48 -7.00
N LEU A 546 28.21 -20.16 -7.06
CA LEU A 546 27.67 -19.32 -5.98
C LEU A 546 26.15 -19.43 -5.87
N LEU A 547 25.47 -19.53 -7.02
CA LEU A 547 24.02 -19.60 -7.16
C LEU A 547 23.47 -21.03 -6.98
N ASP A 548 24.24 -22.06 -7.35
CA ASP A 548 23.93 -23.49 -7.30
C ASP A 548 24.60 -24.20 -6.10
N GLN A 549 24.93 -23.47 -5.03
CA GLN A 549 25.45 -24.12 -3.81
C GLN A 549 24.43 -25.13 -3.25
N PRO A 550 24.72 -26.44 -3.21
CA PRO A 550 23.71 -27.43 -2.87
C PRO A 550 23.40 -27.42 -1.37
N ARG A 551 22.15 -27.79 -1.05
CA ARG A 551 21.62 -27.97 0.32
C ARG A 551 22.42 -29.03 1.09
N THR A 552 23.45 -28.62 1.84
CA THR A 552 24.43 -29.52 2.50
C THR A 552 23.97 -30.12 3.83
N LYS A 553 22.71 -30.58 3.88
CA LYS A 553 22.23 -31.76 4.63
C LYS A 553 20.74 -31.98 4.33
N GLU A 554 20.42 -33.06 3.62
CA GLU A 554 19.18 -33.77 3.95
C GLU A 554 19.24 -34.17 5.44
N PRO A 555 18.11 -34.21 6.17
CA PRO A 555 18.09 -34.76 7.51
C PRO A 555 18.68 -36.18 7.47
N THR A 556 19.76 -36.41 8.22
CA THR A 556 20.49 -37.69 8.18
C THR A 556 19.54 -38.85 8.42
N LYS A 557 19.84 -40.03 7.84
CA LYS A 557 18.94 -41.20 7.93
C LYS A 557 18.54 -41.54 9.36
N ASP A 558 19.38 -41.26 10.36
CA ASP A 558 19.04 -41.43 11.77
C ASP A 558 17.99 -40.42 12.30
N VAL A 559 17.98 -39.18 11.79
CA VAL A 559 16.93 -38.18 12.08
C VAL A 559 15.60 -38.63 11.49
N LEU A 560 15.57 -39.03 10.21
CA LEU A 560 14.36 -39.55 9.57
C LEU A 560 13.84 -40.81 10.30
N LYS A 561 14.72 -41.75 10.60
CA LYS A 561 14.40 -42.97 11.37
C LYS A 561 13.92 -42.68 12.79
N SER A 562 14.36 -41.58 13.41
CA SER A 562 13.87 -41.12 14.72
C SER A 562 12.48 -40.47 14.68
N LEU A 563 12.00 -40.07 13.49
CA LEU A 563 10.65 -39.57 13.25
C LEU A 563 9.72 -40.74 12.89
N GLU A 564 10.14 -41.63 11.98
CA GLU A 564 9.40 -42.85 11.61
C GLU A 564 9.09 -43.74 12.83
N THR A 565 10.08 -43.94 13.72
CA THR A 565 9.90 -44.74 14.95
C THR A 565 8.99 -44.09 16.01
N ARG A 566 8.52 -42.86 15.80
CA ARG A 566 7.54 -42.18 16.68
C ARG A 566 6.11 -42.19 16.13
N ILE A 567 5.87 -42.69 14.91
CA ILE A 567 4.55 -42.69 14.26
C ILE A 567 4.17 -44.12 13.82
N ALA A 568 4.13 -45.05 14.79
CA ALA A 568 3.48 -46.35 14.62
C ALA A 568 2.96 -46.86 15.97
N PRO A 569 1.67 -47.25 16.03
CA PRO A 569 1.40 -48.63 16.43
C PRO A 569 0.48 -49.37 15.44
N ALA A 570 0.94 -50.56 15.03
CA ALA A 570 0.22 -51.71 14.46
C ALA A 570 -1.20 -51.52 13.88
N ASN A 571 -1.35 -51.73 12.56
CA ASN A 571 -1.70 -53.07 12.03
C ASN A 571 -1.55 -53.20 10.49
N SER A 572 -1.59 -54.44 10.01
CA SER A 572 -1.47 -54.89 8.60
C SER A 572 -2.83 -54.81 7.84
N ALA A 573 -2.96 -55.03 6.52
CA ALA A 573 -2.12 -55.66 5.48
C ALA A 573 -2.45 -55.05 4.07
N ARG A 574 -1.53 -54.88 3.12
CA ARG A 574 -0.95 -55.81 2.09
C ARG A 574 -1.75 -55.96 0.77
N LEU A 575 -1.00 -56.02 -0.36
CA LEU A 575 -1.30 -56.25 -1.80
C LEU A 575 -1.11 -54.96 -2.62
N GLU A 576 -0.16 -54.75 -3.56
CA GLU A 576 0.61 -55.55 -4.57
C GLU A 576 0.03 -55.46 -6.03
N ALA A 577 0.94 -55.26 -7.01
CA ALA A 577 0.79 -55.40 -8.48
C ALA A 577 -0.04 -54.32 -9.27
N THR A 578 0.23 -53.95 -10.54
CA THR A 578 1.37 -54.16 -11.48
C THR A 578 1.41 -53.08 -12.60
N ALA A 579 2.42 -53.12 -13.49
CA ALA A 579 2.85 -52.04 -14.41
C ALA A 579 2.26 -52.02 -15.86
N ASP A 580 2.63 -50.94 -16.57
CA ASP A 580 2.96 -50.80 -18.01
C ASP A 580 1.91 -50.19 -19.02
N PRO A 581 2.32 -49.33 -19.99
CA PRO A 581 1.42 -48.59 -20.91
C PRO A 581 1.59 -48.90 -22.43
N LYS A 582 0.65 -48.44 -23.29
CA LYS A 582 0.90 -47.95 -24.69
C LYS A 582 -0.37 -47.59 -25.50
N ARG A 583 -0.15 -46.91 -26.65
CA ARG A 583 -1.04 -46.52 -27.78
C ARG A 583 -1.80 -45.18 -27.64
N SER A 584 -2.03 -44.40 -28.71
CA SER A 584 -1.40 -44.36 -30.06
C SER A 584 -1.75 -43.07 -30.83
N GLU A 585 -1.04 -42.79 -31.93
CA GLU A 585 -1.35 -41.77 -32.96
C GLU A 585 -2.61 -42.20 -33.79
N ALA A 586 -3.25 -41.50 -34.74
CA ALA A 586 -3.05 -40.25 -35.53
C ALA A 586 -4.47 -39.81 -36.11
N ILE A 587 -4.77 -38.96 -37.13
CA ILE A 587 -4.04 -38.15 -38.15
C ILE A 587 -4.98 -37.08 -38.84
N LEU A 588 -4.39 -36.07 -39.54
CA LEU A 588 -4.93 -35.17 -40.61
C LEU A 588 -5.95 -34.01 -40.37
N HIS A 589 -5.66 -32.90 -41.08
CA HIS A 589 -6.54 -31.81 -41.60
C HIS A 589 -6.82 -32.06 -43.12
N PRO A 590 -7.43 -31.19 -44.01
CA PRO A 590 -7.73 -29.73 -43.92
C PRO A 590 -8.99 -29.14 -44.68
N LYS A 591 -9.10 -27.79 -44.67
CA LYS A 591 -9.75 -26.83 -45.63
C LYS A 591 -11.12 -26.15 -45.33
N THR A 592 -11.15 -24.85 -45.66
CA THR A 592 -12.22 -23.79 -45.74
C THR A 592 -12.77 -23.65 -47.20
N PRO A 593 -13.63 -22.68 -47.67
CA PRO A 593 -13.94 -21.28 -47.21
C PRO A 593 -15.41 -20.74 -47.45
N ILE A 594 -15.60 -19.39 -47.61
CA ILE A 594 -16.79 -18.59 -48.07
C ILE A 594 -17.77 -18.20 -46.90
N ALA A 595 -18.13 -16.94 -46.54
CA ALA A 595 -18.55 -15.64 -47.18
C ALA A 595 -20.09 -15.56 -47.47
N SER A 596 -20.86 -14.44 -47.40
CA SER A 596 -20.67 -12.99 -47.12
C SER A 596 -22.01 -12.28 -46.71
N ASP A 597 -22.05 -10.91 -46.59
CA ASP A 597 -23.18 -9.96 -46.85
C ASP A 597 -23.61 -8.92 -45.75
N VAL A 598 -24.34 -7.85 -46.16
CA VAL A 598 -24.42 -6.47 -45.58
C VAL A 598 -25.77 -5.77 -45.92
N PRO A 599 -26.48 -4.95 -45.07
CA PRO A 599 -26.58 -3.46 -45.26
C PRO A 599 -27.07 -2.50 -44.10
N ILE A 600 -26.27 -1.48 -43.76
CA ILE A 600 -26.46 0.01 -44.00
C ILE A 600 -27.84 0.75 -43.84
N ILE A 601 -27.91 1.74 -42.90
CA ILE A 601 -28.51 3.14 -42.92
C ILE A 601 -30.07 3.32 -43.08
N PRO A 602 -30.82 4.33 -42.49
CA PRO A 602 -30.53 5.79 -42.38
C PRO A 602 -30.93 6.60 -41.09
N GLU A 603 -30.64 7.92 -41.11
CA GLU A 603 -31.00 8.99 -40.13
C GLU A 603 -32.35 9.71 -40.45
N MET A 604 -32.82 10.63 -39.57
CA MET A 604 -33.58 11.88 -39.93
C MET A 604 -33.67 12.91 -38.76
N ALA A 605 -33.98 14.18 -39.10
CA ALA A 605 -34.00 15.42 -38.29
C ALA A 605 -35.12 15.54 -37.19
N GLY A 606 -35.21 16.56 -36.32
CA GLY A 606 -34.35 17.72 -36.00
C GLY A 606 -35.13 19.02 -35.62
N SER A 607 -34.63 19.82 -34.65
CA SER A 607 -34.96 21.24 -34.32
C SER A 607 -34.33 21.63 -32.95
N GLY A 608 -34.11 22.90 -32.56
CA GLY A 608 -34.14 24.17 -33.31
C GLY A 608 -34.59 25.39 -32.49
N THR A 609 -33.69 26.13 -31.83
CA THR A 609 -34.01 27.48 -31.25
C THR A 609 -32.78 28.39 -31.12
N SER A 610 -32.99 29.70 -31.30
CA SER A 610 -31.97 30.72 -31.54
C SER A 610 -31.45 31.45 -30.29
N THR A 611 -30.18 31.89 -30.33
CA THR A 611 -29.65 33.02 -29.55
C THR A 611 -28.97 34.04 -30.48
N ARG A 612 -29.06 35.33 -30.14
CA ARG A 612 -28.61 36.45 -31.00
C ARG A 612 -27.08 36.52 -31.16
N SER A 613 -26.62 36.90 -32.35
CA SER A 613 -25.24 37.30 -32.61
C SER A 613 -24.98 38.75 -32.19
N ILE A 614 -23.74 39.01 -31.75
CA ILE A 614 -23.13 40.35 -31.66
C ILE A 614 -21.85 40.29 -32.50
N SER A 615 -21.59 41.32 -33.31
CA SER A 615 -20.44 41.38 -34.21
C SER A 615 -19.13 41.59 -33.46
N LYS A 616 -18.13 40.72 -33.68
CA LYS A 616 -16.75 40.90 -33.19
C LYS A 616 -16.07 42.08 -33.89
N PRO A 617 -15.35 42.97 -33.17
CA PRO A 617 -14.42 43.92 -33.78
C PRO A 617 -13.22 43.20 -34.41
N SER A 618 -12.60 43.82 -35.42
CA SER A 618 -11.34 43.39 -36.02
C SER A 618 -10.19 44.28 -35.55
N ILE A 619 -9.05 43.69 -35.16
CA ILE A 619 -7.84 44.43 -34.77
C ILE A 619 -7.22 45.10 -36.02
N PRO A 620 -6.70 46.35 -35.94
CA PRO A 620 -6.18 47.08 -37.12
C PRO A 620 -4.84 46.54 -37.65
N SER A 621 -4.59 46.77 -38.95
CA SER A 621 -3.35 46.38 -39.63
C SER A 621 -2.19 47.36 -39.40
N ARG A 622 -1.69 47.45 -38.16
CA ARG A 622 -0.45 48.16 -37.81
C ARG A 622 0.37 47.36 -36.80
N ASP A 623 1.67 47.63 -36.72
CA ASP A 623 2.54 47.05 -35.70
C ASP A 623 2.08 47.43 -34.29
N VAL A 624 1.90 46.42 -33.44
CA VAL A 624 1.36 46.58 -32.09
C VAL A 624 2.49 46.93 -31.13
N ILE A 625 2.58 48.20 -30.76
CA ILE A 625 3.54 48.70 -29.77
C ILE A 625 3.10 48.37 -28.34
N GLU A 626 4.05 48.31 -27.39
CA GLU A 626 3.81 47.92 -26.00
C GLU A 626 2.62 48.63 -25.34
N LYS A 627 2.43 49.92 -25.63
CA LYS A 627 1.31 50.71 -25.12
C LYS A 627 -0.06 50.24 -25.64
N ASP A 628 -0.15 49.77 -26.87
CA ASP A 628 -1.40 49.27 -27.47
C ASP A 628 -1.83 47.94 -26.81
N LEU A 629 -0.91 47.17 -26.22
CA LEU A 629 -1.21 45.92 -25.52
C LEU A 629 -1.84 46.12 -24.13
N LEU A 630 -1.62 47.29 -23.51
CA LEU A 630 -2.10 47.57 -22.15
C LEU A 630 -3.59 47.91 -22.10
N ASP A 631 -4.12 48.50 -23.18
CA ASP A 631 -5.52 48.92 -23.31
C ASP A 631 -6.39 47.89 -24.10
N MET A 632 -5.84 46.71 -24.44
CA MET A 632 -6.52 45.74 -25.33
C MET A 632 -7.29 44.65 -24.57
N ASP A 633 -8.60 44.59 -24.80
CA ASP A 633 -9.47 43.54 -24.24
C ASP A 633 -9.17 42.16 -24.87
N ILE A 634 -8.53 41.30 -24.08
CA ILE A 634 -8.10 39.95 -24.48
C ILE A 634 -9.28 39.03 -24.80
N ASP A 635 -10.46 39.23 -24.20
CA ASP A 635 -11.62 38.36 -24.42
C ASP A 635 -12.29 38.61 -25.79
N SER A 636 -11.84 39.63 -26.52
CA SER A 636 -12.22 39.87 -27.93
C SER A 636 -11.50 38.95 -28.93
N ILE A 637 -10.39 38.29 -28.55
CA ILE A 637 -9.52 37.55 -29.46
C ILE A 637 -10.10 36.16 -29.78
N SER A 638 -10.37 35.92 -31.06
CA SER A 638 -10.93 34.67 -31.57
C SER A 638 -9.91 33.94 -32.45
N LEU A 639 -9.13 33.02 -31.88
CA LEU A 639 -8.22 32.17 -32.65
C LEU A 639 -8.99 31.03 -33.32
N ASP A 640 -8.71 30.81 -34.61
CA ASP A 640 -9.34 29.77 -35.43
C ASP A 640 -8.67 28.40 -35.20
N ILE A 641 -9.47 27.36 -35.01
CA ILE A 641 -9.02 26.06 -34.48
C ILE A 641 -8.22 25.26 -35.53
N ASP A 642 -8.57 25.38 -36.81
CA ASP A 642 -8.00 24.60 -37.91
C ASP A 642 -6.51 24.93 -38.21
N ARG A 643 -5.90 25.86 -37.47
CA ARG A 643 -4.50 26.28 -37.63
C ARG A 643 -3.54 25.75 -36.56
N ILE A 644 -4.01 25.02 -35.55
CA ILE A 644 -3.16 24.54 -34.45
C ILE A 644 -2.55 23.17 -34.79
N LYS A 645 -1.21 23.10 -34.90
CA LYS A 645 -0.43 21.84 -34.88
C LYS A 645 0.40 21.75 -33.59
N SER A 646 0.63 20.54 -33.10
CA SER A 646 1.18 20.25 -31.76
C SER A 646 2.66 19.84 -31.76
N PHE A 647 3.48 20.48 -30.92
CA PHE A 647 4.85 20.06 -30.56
C PHE A 647 5.23 20.42 -29.12
N ILE A 648 6.40 19.98 -28.65
CA ILE A 648 6.88 19.96 -27.25
C ILE A 648 8.22 20.71 -27.12
N TYR A 649 8.51 21.28 -25.95
CA TYR A 649 9.71 22.06 -25.60
C TYR A 649 10.74 21.27 -24.78
N ASP A 650 12.04 21.59 -24.92
CA ASP A 650 13.03 21.51 -23.81
C ASP A 650 14.23 22.49 -23.91
N THR A 651 14.05 23.66 -24.53
CA THR A 651 15.05 24.74 -24.55
C THR A 651 14.39 26.10 -24.28
N ARG A 652 15.13 27.06 -23.71
CA ARG A 652 14.62 28.44 -23.51
C ARG A 652 14.69 29.31 -24.78
N GLU A 653 15.12 28.71 -25.88
CA GLU A 653 14.98 29.18 -27.25
C GLU A 653 14.11 28.18 -28.00
N THR A 654 13.35 28.66 -29.00
CA THR A 654 12.62 27.82 -29.96
C THR A 654 13.34 27.84 -31.30
N GLU A 655 13.00 26.91 -32.20
CA GLU A 655 13.45 26.94 -33.60
C GLU A 655 13.01 28.21 -34.37
N PHE A 656 12.13 29.04 -33.78
CA PHE A 656 11.66 30.32 -34.31
C PHE A 656 12.14 31.55 -33.50
N GLY A 657 13.04 31.36 -32.53
CA GLY A 657 13.62 32.46 -31.73
C GLY A 657 13.26 32.44 -30.24
N THR A 658 13.56 33.56 -29.57
CA THR A 658 13.54 33.70 -28.10
C THR A 658 12.14 33.86 -27.51
N LEU A 659 11.90 33.25 -26.34
CA LEU A 659 10.68 33.42 -25.56
C LEU A 659 10.68 34.78 -24.82
N VAL A 660 9.67 35.62 -25.05
CA VAL A 660 9.66 37.01 -24.52
C VAL A 660 8.61 37.25 -23.42
N ALA A 661 7.48 36.52 -23.40
CA ALA A 661 6.44 36.72 -22.39
C ALA A 661 5.73 35.42 -21.96
N THR A 662 5.24 35.40 -20.72
CA THR A 662 4.36 34.36 -20.19
C THR A 662 3.20 34.99 -19.41
N ARG A 663 2.02 34.36 -19.42
CA ARG A 663 0.88 34.71 -18.55
C ARG A 663 0.36 33.44 -17.88
N ALA A 664 -0.01 33.53 -16.61
CA ALA A 664 -0.69 32.45 -15.90
C ALA A 664 -2.12 32.26 -16.41
N SER A 665 -2.58 31.00 -16.46
CA SER A 665 -3.96 30.68 -16.80
C SER A 665 -4.94 31.18 -15.72
N LEU A 666 -6.19 31.46 -16.11
CA LEU A 666 -7.32 31.67 -15.19
C LEU A 666 -7.98 30.33 -14.77
N SER A 667 -7.48 29.19 -15.27
CA SER A 667 -7.69 27.89 -14.62
C SER A 667 -6.52 27.59 -13.69
N GLU A 668 -6.79 27.15 -12.46
CA GLU A 668 -5.77 26.84 -11.43
C GLU A 668 -4.99 25.53 -11.71
N ASN A 669 -4.94 25.09 -12.97
CA ASN A 669 -4.30 23.84 -13.40
C ASN A 669 -3.01 24.13 -14.18
N PRO A 670 -1.82 23.84 -13.62
CA PRO A 670 -0.52 24.17 -14.25
C PRO A 670 -0.18 23.32 -15.49
N ARG A 671 -1.03 22.37 -15.91
CA ARG A 671 -0.85 21.67 -17.21
C ARG A 671 -1.31 22.49 -18.42
N PHE A 672 -1.87 23.69 -18.23
CA PHE A 672 -2.46 24.50 -19.31
C PHE A 672 -1.85 25.91 -19.46
N TYR A 673 -0.51 26.01 -19.46
CA TYR A 673 0.16 27.23 -19.91
C TYR A 673 -0.02 27.42 -21.43
N ARG A 674 -0.44 28.63 -21.84
CA ARG A 674 -0.33 29.10 -23.23
C ARG A 674 0.89 30.02 -23.33
N PHE A 675 1.70 29.83 -24.36
CA PHE A 675 2.93 30.58 -24.59
C PHE A 675 2.75 31.63 -25.70
N ILE A 676 3.50 32.72 -25.63
CA ILE A 676 3.70 33.66 -26.74
C ILE A 676 5.19 33.65 -27.08
N VAL A 677 5.52 33.20 -28.28
CA VAL A 677 6.89 33.18 -28.81
C VAL A 677 7.09 34.43 -29.66
N ASN A 678 8.22 35.12 -29.50
CA ASN A 678 8.60 36.16 -30.44
C ASN A 678 9.30 35.49 -31.62
N ALA A 679 8.62 35.44 -32.78
CA ALA A 679 9.22 35.06 -34.05
C ALA A 679 10.13 36.21 -34.55
N GLY A 680 11.26 36.40 -33.87
CA GLY A 680 12.17 37.50 -34.12
C GLY A 680 12.78 37.40 -35.51
N VAL A 681 12.59 38.43 -36.33
CA VAL A 681 13.20 38.52 -37.66
C VAL A 681 14.71 38.73 -37.49
N GLY A 682 15.49 37.68 -37.74
CA GLY A 682 16.94 37.73 -37.78
C GLY A 682 17.46 37.84 -39.22
N GLU A 683 18.11 38.96 -39.56
CA GLU A 683 19.07 38.96 -40.65
C GLU A 683 20.37 38.30 -40.15
N GLU A 684 20.83 37.26 -40.85
CA GLU A 684 22.13 36.59 -40.69
C GLU A 684 22.54 36.08 -39.27
N LYS A 685 21.90 34.99 -38.80
CA LYS A 685 22.60 33.70 -38.54
C LYS A 685 21.69 32.55 -38.13
#